data_AF-A0A1Z5JSP4-F1
#
_entry.id   AF-A0A1Z5JSP4-F1
#
_cell.length_a   1.000
_cell.length_b   1.000
_cell.length_c   1.000
_cell.angle_alpha   90.00
_cell.angle_beta   90.00
_cell.angle_gamma   90.00
#
_symmetry.space_group_name_H-M   'P 1'
#
loop_
_entity.id
_entity.type
_entity.pdbx_description
1 polymer ?
#
loop_
_entity_poly.entity_id
_entity_poly.type
_entity_poly.pdbx_seq_one_letter_code
_entity_poly.pdbx_strand_id
1 'polypeptide(L)'
;MAKYAYAPLSIDEARRRRSSNDLPQQAQDDDALVQERMPMCIGICVLLAIVYVLSRTGDRDAIAVQPPHNNVRVENHPQLVPTAPTASDDDWDAPVSPKSAAKATPSDSVCHCDLSPDEAMGVLREQALSRTTPHIIECAAADAGKSQAACHLPSAERFAALGQKGATLWMTGCSGAGKTTIATALEDQLVKYYGKHVYRLDGDNLRTGLNRDLGFSAADRAESVRRTGELATLFADAGVITLVGLISPYAEDRDAVRKRHEEQNIPFYEVFLDVPVDELKKRDPKGQYARVESGELKHFTCIDDRYDPPVKPEITLKTHQLAIEESVNILLRRLERDGILMGAPKLAPPGLPNPDGDVIVDLHVPEHLREQRRAEAETLPKVLITDIDLNWLQTVGEGWASPLKGFMREGTLLETLHFNSILTDPFNVTGNIDRHEKKTNFDQFPEHLPHNRVSMPIPITLACTAFTKAAIENSGKSAVALVTQMGDTVAILRDPEIYNNRKEEIVTRMYGVIDFDHPYVKHIYSGGDYLIGGEVELLDRIRYNDGLDQWRKTASELLKEFQDKGADTVYAFQTRNPTHSGHAYLMRSAGEDLRKKGYQKPVLWLSPLGGWTKEDDVPLDVRVKQHEHVLKAGTSHPGGLDPETTVMAIWPAPMVYAGPTEVQFHAKSRRSAGASYFVVGRDPAGMKGSPNALAHPNDDLYDGDHGRYVLQYSPGLQGMQMLSFVKVMYDISDNVMKVPDPSRMQDFISISGTKMRLLARNGATPCSPTNIPTDLVAANCIPSGFMVPDGWETVVDYYRNIDVPGRWTPWSKPIVNPPADAQTKYKGKLGFNSFMLRSTAVDSYWHDVPVRSEKGNFVINMVTEIPMHMTAKLELNKELPHNPIMQDANDDGSTRYYTYGTPFFNYGLIPQTWEDPSLKSLDGFGGDNDPLDVMEIGTHPLKMGGIVPCRVIGSLELIDEGETDHKILCIALSDPDANRINSIEDLEKVKPGHVDRLVDWLKMYKTSDGKPENKLASETPRSAKDAMMVVKEMHERWKALCGKGGDFTHTEKTKSLWLNSPGCRGK
;
A
#
# COMPACT_ATOMS: atom_id res chain seq x y z
N MET A 1 -2.26 16.35 -28.54
CA MET A 1 -3.19 15.26 -28.14
C MET A 1 -4.22 15.66 -27.07
N ALA A 2 -4.32 16.92 -26.63
CA ALA A 2 -5.26 17.35 -25.58
C ALA A 2 -6.59 17.98 -26.08
N LYS A 3 -7.09 17.63 -27.27
CA LYS A 3 -8.31 18.26 -27.84
C LYS A 3 -9.35 17.33 -28.47
N TYR A 4 -9.23 16.01 -28.33
CA TYR A 4 -10.19 15.04 -28.91
C TYR A 4 -10.68 14.02 -27.88
N ALA A 5 -11.12 14.50 -26.72
CA ALA A 5 -11.82 13.67 -25.74
C ALA A 5 -13.34 13.91 -25.87
N TYR A 6 -14.08 12.81 -26.04
CA TYR A 6 -15.50 12.58 -25.75
C TYR A 6 -16.42 13.83 -25.66
N ALA A 7 -17.27 14.01 -26.68
CA ALA A 7 -18.51 14.76 -26.50
C ALA A 7 -19.56 13.83 -25.85
N PRO A 8 -20.14 14.18 -24.68
CA PRO A 8 -21.26 13.43 -24.14
C PRO A 8 -22.49 13.62 -25.04
N LEU A 9 -23.26 12.54 -25.25
CA LEU A 9 -24.62 12.61 -25.80
C LEU A 9 -25.43 13.62 -24.98
N SER A 10 -26.12 14.54 -25.66
CA SER A 10 -26.98 15.50 -24.98
C SER A 10 -28.09 14.76 -24.20
N ILE A 11 -28.39 15.25 -22.99
CA ILE A 11 -29.40 14.73 -22.06
C ILE A 11 -30.78 14.54 -22.72
N ASP A 12 -31.08 15.29 -23.78
CA ASP A 12 -32.36 15.23 -24.49
C ASP A 12 -32.52 14.03 -25.45
N GLU A 13 -31.43 13.43 -25.93
CA GLU A 13 -31.53 12.22 -26.78
C GLU A 13 -31.77 10.95 -25.96
N ALA A 14 -31.26 10.89 -24.72
CA ALA A 14 -31.52 9.79 -23.79
C ALA A 14 -32.98 9.77 -23.30
N ARG A 15 -33.62 10.95 -23.17
CA ARG A 15 -35.03 11.09 -22.76
C ARG A 15 -36.02 10.52 -23.77
N ARG A 16 -35.72 10.58 -25.08
CA ARG A 16 -36.65 10.08 -26.12
C ARG A 16 -36.66 8.57 -26.28
N ARG A 17 -35.64 7.86 -25.79
CA ARG A 17 -35.48 6.41 -26.02
C ARG A 17 -36.02 5.50 -24.90
N ARG A 18 -36.51 6.05 -23.78
CA ARG A 18 -37.01 5.26 -22.62
C ARG A 18 -38.54 5.21 -22.48
N SER A 19 -39.32 5.63 -23.48
CA SER A 19 -40.78 5.70 -23.37
C SER A 19 -41.57 4.48 -23.87
N SER A 20 -40.95 3.30 -24.03
CA SER A 20 -41.67 2.07 -24.41
C SER A 20 -41.46 0.97 -23.37
N ASN A 21 -42.52 0.70 -22.60
CA ASN A 21 -42.63 -0.45 -21.71
C ASN A 21 -42.78 -1.73 -22.53
N ASP A 22 -41.80 -2.63 -22.50
CA ASP A 22 -41.96 -4.09 -22.61
C ASP A 22 -40.60 -4.78 -22.37
N LEU A 23 -40.45 -5.46 -21.22
CA LEU A 23 -39.18 -5.86 -20.61
C LEU A 23 -38.80 -7.37 -20.55
N PRO A 24 -39.39 -8.33 -21.30
CA PRO A 24 -38.82 -9.69 -21.34
C PRO A 24 -38.05 -10.08 -22.61
N GLN A 25 -37.94 -9.24 -23.64
CA GLN A 25 -37.29 -9.61 -24.92
C GLN A 25 -35.89 -8.98 -25.13
N GLN A 26 -35.46 -8.03 -24.28
CA GLN A 26 -34.24 -7.23 -24.49
C GLN A 26 -32.92 -7.99 -24.31
N ALA A 27 -32.89 -9.08 -23.54
CA ALA A 27 -31.63 -9.79 -23.25
C ALA A 27 -31.09 -10.61 -24.43
N GLN A 28 -31.91 -10.91 -25.45
CA GLN A 28 -31.47 -11.64 -26.65
C GLN A 28 -31.03 -10.72 -27.80
N ASP A 29 -31.50 -9.46 -27.82
CA ASP A 29 -31.13 -8.49 -28.86
C ASP A 29 -29.79 -7.79 -28.56
N ASP A 30 -29.37 -7.70 -27.30
CA ASP A 30 -28.10 -7.08 -26.92
C ASP A 30 -26.87 -7.91 -27.34
N ASP A 31 -26.96 -9.25 -27.34
CA ASP A 31 -25.90 -10.14 -27.85
C ASP A 31 -25.74 -10.05 -29.37
N ALA A 32 -26.85 -9.84 -30.10
CA ALA A 32 -26.83 -9.61 -31.54
C ALA A 32 -26.17 -8.26 -31.89
N LEU A 33 -26.44 -7.21 -31.10
CA LEU A 33 -25.83 -5.89 -31.28
C LEU A 33 -24.33 -5.86 -30.98
N VAL A 34 -23.86 -6.67 -30.02
CA VAL A 34 -22.43 -6.83 -29.70
C VAL A 34 -21.71 -7.55 -30.84
N GLN A 35 -22.32 -8.59 -31.44
CA GLN A 35 -21.76 -9.25 -32.63
C GLN A 35 -21.75 -8.34 -33.87
N GLU A 36 -22.74 -7.46 -34.03
CA GLU A 36 -22.82 -6.54 -35.17
C GLU A 36 -21.80 -5.37 -35.07
N ARG A 37 -21.41 -4.96 -33.84
CA ARG A 37 -20.49 -3.83 -33.60
C ARG A 37 -19.03 -4.22 -33.37
N MET A 38 -18.75 -5.50 -33.08
CA MET A 38 -17.38 -6.01 -32.94
C MET A 38 -16.49 -5.73 -34.16
N PRO A 39 -16.95 -5.93 -35.41
CA PRO A 39 -16.16 -5.63 -36.60
C PRO A 39 -15.85 -4.14 -36.75
N MET A 40 -16.76 -3.25 -36.32
CA MET A 40 -16.55 -1.80 -36.32
C MET A 40 -15.49 -1.39 -35.29
N CYS A 41 -15.50 -1.97 -34.10
CA CYS A 41 -14.51 -1.69 -33.07
C CYS A 41 -13.11 -2.20 -33.46
N ILE A 42 -13.05 -3.38 -34.08
CA ILE A 42 -11.80 -3.93 -34.66
C ILE A 42 -11.32 -3.02 -35.80
N GLY A 43 -12.21 -2.57 -36.68
CA GLY A 43 -11.90 -1.63 -37.76
C GLY A 43 -11.32 -0.31 -37.25
N ILE A 44 -11.85 0.25 -36.16
CA ILE A 44 -11.34 1.47 -35.53
C ILE A 44 -9.96 1.22 -34.88
N CYS A 45 -9.75 0.08 -34.23
CA CYS A 45 -8.45 -0.27 -33.66
C CYS A 45 -7.37 -0.47 -34.74
N VAL A 46 -7.74 -1.09 -35.87
CA VAL A 46 -6.85 -1.25 -37.03
C VAL A 46 -6.55 0.10 -37.68
N LEU A 47 -7.54 1.01 -37.81
CA LEU A 47 -7.33 2.37 -38.29
C LEU A 47 -6.42 3.18 -37.36
N LEU A 48 -6.58 3.05 -36.03
CA LEU A 48 -5.69 3.69 -35.05
C LEU A 48 -4.27 3.11 -35.09
N ALA A 49 -4.12 1.80 -35.30
CA ALA A 49 -2.82 1.17 -35.49
C ALA A 49 -2.15 1.59 -36.80
N ILE A 50 -2.92 1.70 -37.90
CA ILE A 50 -2.43 2.20 -39.19
C ILE A 50 -2.04 3.67 -39.08
N VAL A 51 -2.84 4.52 -38.43
CA VAL A 51 -2.49 5.93 -38.17
C VAL A 51 -1.26 6.05 -37.27
N TYR A 52 -1.12 5.18 -36.27
CA TYR A 52 0.06 5.12 -35.41
C TYR A 52 1.33 4.74 -36.21
N VAL A 53 1.24 3.73 -37.07
CA VAL A 53 2.35 3.30 -37.94
C VAL A 53 2.69 4.36 -39.00
N LEU A 54 1.68 4.94 -39.65
CA LEU A 54 1.85 6.00 -40.66
C LEU A 54 2.35 7.32 -40.06
N SER A 55 2.04 7.60 -38.78
CA SER A 55 2.60 8.77 -38.08
C SER A 55 4.10 8.65 -37.78
N ARG A 56 4.66 7.43 -37.87
CA ARG A 56 6.11 7.16 -37.72
C ARG A 56 6.85 7.03 -39.05
N THR A 57 6.15 6.78 -40.16
CA THR A 57 6.74 6.76 -41.50
C THR A 57 6.39 8.07 -42.19
N GLY A 58 7.26 9.08 -42.06
CA GLY A 58 6.99 10.46 -42.45
C GLY A 58 6.78 10.68 -43.96
N ASP A 59 5.59 10.36 -44.46
CA ASP A 59 5.14 10.71 -45.81
C ASP A 59 3.71 11.24 -45.75
N ARG A 60 3.59 12.57 -45.82
CA ARG A 60 2.31 13.30 -45.86
C ARG A 60 2.10 13.73 -47.31
N ASP A 61 1.51 12.88 -48.14
CA ASP A 61 0.74 13.26 -49.34
C ASP A 61 0.24 12.02 -50.10
N ALA A 62 -0.91 11.46 -49.69
CA ALA A 62 -1.84 10.71 -50.54
C ALA A 62 -3.07 10.28 -49.71
N ILE A 63 -4.33 10.29 -50.13
CA ILE A 63 -5.11 10.71 -51.30
C ILE A 63 -6.59 10.66 -50.83
N ALA A 64 -7.47 11.46 -51.46
CA ALA A 64 -8.91 11.52 -51.24
C ALA A 64 -9.66 10.18 -51.51
N VAL A 65 -10.72 9.90 -50.75
CA VAL A 65 -11.59 8.73 -50.92
C VAL A 65 -12.94 9.15 -51.52
N GLN A 66 -13.29 8.59 -52.70
CA GLN A 66 -14.66 8.53 -53.22
C GLN A 66 -15.29 7.13 -52.92
N PRO A 67 -16.63 7.02 -52.79
CA PRO A 67 -17.31 5.82 -52.30
C PRO A 67 -17.60 4.77 -53.41
N PRO A 68 -17.96 3.52 -53.03
CA PRO A 68 -17.72 2.34 -53.85
C PRO A 68 -18.92 1.93 -54.72
N HIS A 69 -18.63 1.26 -55.84
CA HIS A 69 -19.59 0.46 -56.60
C HIS A 69 -19.18 -1.02 -56.67
N ASN A 70 -20.23 -1.84 -56.73
CA ASN A 70 -20.33 -3.27 -56.53
C ASN A 70 -19.62 -4.18 -57.55
N ASN A 71 -19.32 -5.39 -57.03
CA ASN A 71 -19.43 -6.73 -57.63
C ASN A 71 -18.45 -7.22 -58.71
N VAL A 72 -18.23 -8.54 -58.61
CA VAL A 72 -17.92 -9.56 -59.65
C VAL A 72 -16.50 -10.19 -59.58
N ARG A 73 -16.46 -11.36 -58.95
CA ARG A 73 -16.06 -12.71 -59.45
C ARG A 73 -14.78 -12.92 -60.33
N VAL A 74 -13.94 -13.84 -59.81
CA VAL A 74 -13.14 -14.96 -60.39
C VAL A 74 -12.07 -14.73 -61.49
N GLU A 75 -10.86 -15.24 -61.21
CA GLU A 75 -10.02 -16.21 -61.98
C GLU A 75 -8.52 -15.86 -62.18
N ASN A 76 -7.70 -16.87 -61.82
CA ASN A 76 -6.44 -17.37 -62.43
C ASN A 76 -5.10 -16.59 -62.34
N HIS A 77 -4.17 -17.19 -61.56
CA HIS A 77 -2.74 -17.56 -61.78
C HIS A 77 -1.85 -16.82 -62.84
N PRO A 78 -0.48 -16.86 -62.80
CA PRO A 78 0.43 -17.76 -62.05
C PRO A 78 1.73 -17.15 -61.45
N GLN A 79 2.41 -18.03 -60.71
CA GLN A 79 3.86 -18.19 -60.38
C GLN A 79 4.92 -17.30 -61.06
N LEU A 80 5.99 -16.94 -60.33
CA LEU A 80 7.34 -17.52 -60.50
C LEU A 80 8.40 -16.96 -59.53
N VAL A 81 9.39 -17.81 -59.30
CA VAL A 81 10.52 -17.85 -58.34
C VAL A 81 11.60 -16.78 -58.61
N PRO A 82 12.37 -16.30 -57.61
CA PRO A 82 13.51 -15.41 -57.85
C PRO A 82 14.84 -16.19 -57.98
N THR A 83 15.60 -15.87 -59.03
CA THR A 83 17.00 -16.24 -59.26
C THR A 83 17.90 -15.02 -59.04
N ALA A 84 19.01 -15.19 -58.31
CA ALA A 84 20.16 -14.26 -58.32
C ALA A 84 20.80 -14.21 -59.72
N PRO A 85 21.53 -13.13 -60.12
CA PRO A 85 22.99 -13.14 -59.91
C PRO A 85 23.75 -11.77 -59.92
N THR A 86 25.04 -11.87 -59.52
CA THR A 86 26.28 -11.25 -60.07
C THR A 86 26.71 -9.80 -59.79
N ALA A 87 28.04 -9.71 -59.61
CA ALA A 87 28.92 -8.56 -59.36
C ALA A 87 29.48 -7.91 -60.64
N SER A 88 29.97 -6.67 -60.54
CA SER A 88 31.13 -6.15 -61.32
C SER A 88 31.59 -4.77 -60.82
N ASP A 89 32.86 -4.49 -61.10
CA ASP A 89 33.76 -3.39 -60.68
C ASP A 89 33.53 -1.98 -61.30
N ASP A 90 34.35 -1.04 -60.80
CA ASP A 90 34.99 0.15 -61.42
C ASP A 90 34.47 1.60 -61.21
N ASP A 91 35.27 2.33 -60.40
CA ASP A 91 35.83 3.71 -60.44
C ASP A 91 35.25 4.86 -61.31
N TRP A 92 35.27 6.10 -60.76
CA TRP A 92 36.16 7.25 -61.15
C TRP A 92 35.67 8.64 -60.64
N ASP A 93 36.63 9.39 -60.05
CA ASP A 93 36.88 10.86 -59.98
C ASP A 93 35.95 11.91 -59.30
N ALA A 94 36.42 12.37 -58.11
CA ALA A 94 36.86 13.74 -57.67
C ALA A 94 36.08 15.05 -58.03
N PRO A 95 36.36 16.23 -57.42
CA PRO A 95 37.06 16.62 -56.17
C PRO A 95 36.28 17.65 -55.28
N VAL A 96 36.74 18.01 -54.06
CA VAL A 96 36.86 19.41 -53.53
C VAL A 96 37.63 19.41 -52.18
N SER A 97 38.58 20.34 -52.06
CA SER A 97 39.43 20.70 -50.90
C SER A 97 38.98 22.07 -50.29
N PRO A 98 39.65 22.71 -49.30
CA PRO A 98 40.26 22.28 -48.02
C PRO A 98 39.98 23.27 -46.84
N LYS A 99 40.55 22.99 -45.65
CA LYS A 99 41.14 23.88 -44.60
C LYS A 99 40.74 23.37 -43.20
N SER A 100 41.59 23.29 -42.17
CA SER A 100 42.99 23.69 -41.95
C SER A 100 43.50 22.99 -40.69
N ALA A 101 44.80 22.66 -40.70
CA ALA A 101 45.52 21.98 -39.63
C ALA A 101 45.83 22.85 -38.39
N ALA A 102 46.02 22.21 -37.24
CA ALA A 102 46.92 22.68 -36.18
C ALA A 102 47.76 21.49 -35.66
N LYS A 103 49.08 21.72 -35.59
CA LYS A 103 50.16 20.77 -35.29
C LYS A 103 50.30 20.52 -33.78
N ALA A 104 50.70 19.31 -33.40
CA ALA A 104 51.56 19.03 -32.25
C ALA A 104 52.61 17.97 -32.64
N THR A 105 53.81 18.12 -32.07
CA THR A 105 55.14 17.63 -32.46
C THR A 105 55.44 16.14 -32.14
N PRO A 106 56.44 15.53 -32.82
CA PRO A 106 56.80 14.12 -32.64
C PRO A 106 57.89 13.93 -31.57
N SER A 107 57.85 12.82 -30.83
CA SER A 107 59.00 12.30 -30.09
C SER A 107 59.10 10.78 -30.25
N ASP A 108 60.09 10.40 -31.07
CA ASP A 108 60.99 9.25 -30.97
C ASP A 108 60.38 7.85 -30.77
N SER A 109 60.09 7.21 -31.90
CA SER A 109 60.07 5.75 -32.03
C SER A 109 61.51 5.20 -32.01
N VAL A 110 61.91 4.58 -30.91
CA VAL A 110 63.01 3.62 -30.91
C VAL A 110 62.52 2.37 -31.64
N CYS A 111 63.11 2.05 -32.79
CA CYS A 111 62.83 0.82 -33.51
C CYS A 111 63.61 -0.32 -32.83
N HIS A 112 62.91 -1.20 -32.11
CA HIS A 112 63.48 -2.44 -31.58
C HIS A 112 63.35 -3.54 -32.64
N CYS A 113 64.45 -3.82 -33.35
CA CYS A 113 64.52 -4.87 -34.36
C CYS A 113 65.14 -6.20 -33.86
N ASP A 114 65.25 -6.42 -32.54
CA ASP A 114 65.94 -7.59 -31.96
C ASP A 114 65.07 -8.52 -31.10
N LEU A 115 63.73 -8.47 -31.22
CA LEU A 115 62.86 -9.43 -30.52
C LEU A 115 62.68 -10.70 -31.35
N SER A 116 62.78 -11.87 -30.70
CA SER A 116 62.39 -13.15 -31.31
C SER A 116 60.90 -13.14 -31.70
N PRO A 117 60.44 -13.95 -32.66
CA PRO A 117 59.04 -13.98 -33.08
C PRO A 117 58.04 -14.16 -31.92
N ASP A 118 58.41 -14.92 -30.89
CA ASP A 118 57.57 -15.14 -29.71
C ASP A 118 57.53 -13.91 -28.79
N GLU A 119 58.64 -13.19 -28.63
CA GLU A 119 58.69 -11.94 -27.86
C GLU A 119 57.97 -10.80 -28.60
N ALA A 120 58.12 -10.73 -29.93
CA ALA A 120 57.39 -9.78 -30.78
C ALA A 120 55.88 -10.05 -30.74
N MET A 121 55.46 -11.32 -30.74
CA MET A 121 54.06 -11.70 -30.55
C MET A 121 53.55 -11.40 -29.14
N GLY A 122 54.38 -11.58 -28.11
CA GLY A 122 54.07 -11.19 -26.73
C GLY A 122 53.79 -9.69 -26.60
N VAL A 123 54.67 -8.84 -27.16
CA VAL A 123 54.52 -7.37 -27.16
C VAL A 123 53.34 -6.92 -28.00
N LEU A 124 53.11 -7.52 -29.18
CA LEU A 124 51.95 -7.22 -30.03
C LEU A 124 50.63 -7.59 -29.34
N ARG A 125 50.61 -8.70 -28.58
CA ARG A 125 49.44 -9.12 -27.81
C ARG A 125 49.17 -8.16 -26.65
N GLU A 126 50.19 -7.76 -25.89
CA GLU A 126 50.07 -6.74 -24.84
C GLU A 126 49.56 -5.39 -25.40
N GLN A 127 50.09 -4.96 -26.55
CA GLN A 127 49.63 -3.74 -27.22
C GLN A 127 48.19 -3.87 -27.75
N ALA A 128 47.79 -5.03 -28.27
CA ALA A 128 46.41 -5.28 -28.70
C ALA A 128 45.43 -5.28 -27.52
N LEU A 129 45.81 -5.87 -26.38
CA LEU A 129 45.04 -5.88 -25.13
C LEU A 129 44.97 -4.50 -24.46
N SER A 130 45.98 -3.67 -24.63
CA SER A 130 45.93 -2.27 -24.22
C SER A 130 45.02 -1.41 -25.11
N ARG A 131 44.64 -1.92 -26.29
CA ARG A 131 43.81 -1.25 -27.30
C ARG A 131 42.41 -1.86 -27.46
N THR A 132 42.08 -2.93 -26.73
CA THR A 132 40.72 -3.43 -26.68
C THR A 132 39.80 -2.30 -26.25
N THR A 133 38.76 -2.05 -27.04
CA THR A 133 37.68 -1.13 -26.69
C THR A 133 37.20 -1.46 -25.27
N PRO A 134 36.80 -0.48 -24.45
CA PRO A 134 36.39 -0.69 -23.06
C PRO A 134 35.19 -1.65 -22.88
N HIS A 135 34.62 -2.15 -23.98
CA HIS A 135 33.48 -3.06 -24.05
C HIS A 135 33.85 -4.52 -24.36
N ILE A 136 35.12 -4.84 -24.63
CA ILE A 136 35.58 -6.24 -24.78
C ILE A 136 36.32 -6.63 -23.51
N ILE A 137 35.60 -7.27 -22.59
CA ILE A 137 36.19 -7.86 -21.39
C ILE A 137 36.74 -9.23 -21.79
N GLU A 138 38.07 -9.35 -21.90
CA GLU A 138 38.70 -10.66 -22.00
C GLU A 138 38.59 -11.39 -20.66
N CYS A 139 38.17 -12.64 -20.72
CA CYS A 139 38.17 -13.54 -19.57
C CYS A 139 39.58 -13.71 -19.04
N ALA A 140 39.92 -13.05 -17.92
CA ALA A 140 41.20 -13.25 -17.27
C ALA A 140 41.41 -14.74 -16.97
N ALA A 141 42.59 -15.25 -17.29
CA ALA A 141 42.97 -16.65 -17.12
C ALA A 141 42.97 -17.03 -15.64
N ALA A 142 41.82 -17.49 -15.13
CA ALA A 142 41.80 -18.20 -13.85
C ALA A 142 42.17 -19.67 -14.08
N ASP A 143 42.88 -20.25 -13.11
CA ASP A 143 43.29 -21.65 -13.12
C ASP A 143 42.13 -22.60 -13.50
N ALA A 144 42.46 -23.63 -14.28
CA ALA A 144 41.50 -24.61 -14.81
C ALA A 144 40.52 -25.08 -13.72
N GLY A 145 39.25 -24.68 -13.88
CA GLY A 145 38.16 -24.97 -12.94
C GLY A 145 37.52 -23.75 -12.26
N LYS A 146 38.15 -22.57 -12.29
CA LYS A 146 37.60 -21.33 -11.72
C LYS A 146 37.28 -20.22 -12.74
N SER A 147 37.64 -20.40 -14.01
CA SER A 147 37.54 -19.35 -15.06
C SER A 147 36.15 -19.09 -15.63
N GLN A 148 35.18 -19.98 -15.42
CA GLN A 148 33.86 -19.83 -16.05
C GLN A 148 32.93 -18.85 -15.32
N ALA A 149 33.05 -18.71 -14.00
CA ALA A 149 32.12 -17.86 -13.22
C ALA A 149 32.26 -16.36 -13.50
N ALA A 150 33.41 -15.88 -13.98
CA ALA A 150 33.63 -14.47 -14.29
C ALA A 150 33.13 -14.05 -15.69
N CYS A 151 32.82 -15.03 -16.56
CA CYS A 151 32.47 -14.78 -17.97
C CYS A 151 31.07 -15.24 -18.38
N HIS A 152 30.36 -15.90 -17.49
CA HIS A 152 28.96 -16.25 -17.69
C HIS A 152 28.08 -15.37 -16.81
N LEU A 153 26.93 -14.96 -17.35
CA LEU A 153 25.88 -14.36 -16.55
C LEU A 153 25.55 -15.29 -15.37
N PRO A 154 25.67 -14.84 -14.10
CA PRO A 154 25.38 -15.69 -12.95
C PRO A 154 24.00 -16.33 -13.04
N SER A 155 23.85 -17.59 -12.62
CA SER A 155 22.58 -18.31 -12.74
C SER A 155 21.43 -17.58 -12.01
N ALA A 156 21.72 -16.86 -10.91
CA ALA A 156 20.72 -16.04 -10.21
C ALA A 156 20.18 -14.88 -11.09
N GLU A 157 21.05 -14.14 -11.77
CA GLU A 157 20.65 -13.05 -12.68
C GLU A 157 19.90 -13.59 -13.89
N ARG A 158 20.38 -14.71 -14.45
CA ARG A 158 19.69 -15.42 -15.56
C ARG A 158 18.29 -15.85 -15.15
N PHE A 159 18.14 -16.50 -14.00
CA PHE A 159 16.85 -16.98 -13.52
C PHE A 159 15.88 -15.85 -13.22
N ALA A 160 16.37 -14.75 -12.63
CA ALA A 160 15.57 -13.55 -12.40
C ALA A 160 15.08 -12.95 -13.73
N ALA A 161 15.95 -12.84 -14.74
CA ALA A 161 15.59 -12.32 -16.06
C ALA A 161 14.57 -13.21 -16.81
N LEU A 162 14.68 -14.53 -16.66
CA LEU A 162 13.72 -15.49 -17.25
C LEU A 162 12.43 -15.61 -16.44
N GLY A 163 12.39 -15.08 -15.21
CA GLY A 163 11.28 -15.30 -14.28
C GLY A 163 11.06 -16.77 -13.92
N GLN A 164 12.12 -17.60 -13.94
CA GLN A 164 12.09 -19.00 -13.55
C GLN A 164 13.47 -19.54 -13.17
N LYS A 165 13.51 -20.59 -12.35
CA LYS A 165 14.70 -21.39 -12.10
C LYS A 165 14.63 -22.64 -12.99
N GLY A 166 15.76 -23.10 -13.49
CA GLY A 166 15.77 -24.41 -14.11
C GLY A 166 15.69 -25.52 -13.07
N ALA A 167 15.04 -26.62 -13.45
CA ALA A 167 14.82 -27.78 -12.60
C ALA A 167 14.58 -29.01 -13.47
N THR A 168 14.83 -30.20 -12.94
CA THR A 168 14.55 -31.46 -13.65
C THR A 168 13.44 -32.24 -12.95
N LEU A 169 12.35 -32.50 -13.66
CA LEU A 169 11.30 -33.43 -13.25
C LEU A 169 11.54 -34.77 -13.95
N TRP A 170 12.11 -35.71 -13.20
CA TRP A 170 12.46 -37.03 -13.68
C TRP A 170 11.31 -38.01 -13.48
N MET A 171 10.48 -38.19 -14.51
CA MET A 171 9.35 -39.11 -14.47
C MET A 171 9.79 -40.54 -14.76
N THR A 172 9.64 -41.43 -13.77
CA THR A 172 9.98 -42.85 -13.84
C THR A 172 8.76 -43.72 -13.59
N GLY A 173 8.72 -44.90 -14.20
CA GLY A 173 7.62 -45.85 -14.08
C GLY A 173 7.60 -46.85 -15.24
N CYS A 174 6.83 -47.91 -15.10
CA CYS A 174 6.66 -48.94 -16.13
C CYS A 174 6.06 -48.39 -17.44
N SER A 175 6.19 -49.13 -18.54
CA SER A 175 5.57 -48.75 -19.82
C SER A 175 4.05 -48.62 -19.65
N GLY A 176 3.41 -47.61 -20.25
CA GLY A 176 1.95 -47.38 -20.09
C GLY A 176 1.51 -46.70 -18.77
N ALA A 177 2.43 -46.39 -17.84
CA ALA A 177 2.08 -45.75 -16.56
C ALA A 177 1.58 -44.29 -16.69
N GLY A 178 1.75 -43.66 -17.84
CA GLY A 178 1.26 -42.30 -18.12
C GLY A 178 2.33 -41.20 -18.20
N LYS A 179 3.63 -41.54 -18.21
CA LYS A 179 4.75 -40.56 -18.23
C LYS A 179 4.59 -39.51 -19.33
N THR A 180 4.44 -39.96 -20.57
CA THR A 180 4.26 -39.07 -21.73
C THR A 180 3.01 -38.22 -21.57
N THR A 181 1.88 -38.81 -21.16
CA THR A 181 0.61 -38.09 -20.96
C THR A 181 0.73 -36.97 -19.92
N ILE A 182 1.30 -37.26 -18.76
CA ILE A 182 1.46 -36.27 -17.69
C ILE A 182 2.52 -35.21 -18.07
N ALA A 183 3.63 -35.61 -18.67
CA ALA A 183 4.65 -34.67 -19.13
C ALA A 183 4.12 -33.72 -20.21
N THR A 184 3.35 -34.21 -21.18
CA THR A 184 2.71 -33.37 -22.20
C THR A 184 1.70 -32.41 -21.58
N ALA A 185 0.85 -32.88 -20.65
CA ALA A 185 -0.13 -32.02 -20.00
C ALA A 185 0.52 -30.96 -19.11
N LEU A 186 1.60 -31.29 -18.40
CA LEU A 186 2.36 -30.33 -17.59
C LEU A 186 3.10 -29.31 -18.47
N GLU A 187 3.74 -29.76 -19.55
CA GLU A 187 4.40 -28.89 -20.55
C GLU A 187 3.39 -27.87 -21.12
N ASP A 188 2.20 -28.35 -21.48
CA ASP A 188 1.10 -27.51 -21.97
C ASP A 188 0.71 -26.43 -20.95
N GLN A 189 0.53 -26.82 -19.69
CA GLN A 189 0.21 -25.89 -18.60
C GLN A 189 1.31 -24.84 -18.39
N LEU A 190 2.55 -25.29 -18.20
CA LEU A 190 3.67 -24.41 -17.90
C LEU A 190 3.97 -23.42 -19.04
N VAL A 191 3.91 -23.87 -20.30
CA VAL A 191 4.19 -23.02 -21.45
C VAL A 191 3.02 -22.07 -21.73
N LYS A 192 1.79 -22.58 -21.84
CA LYS A 192 0.65 -21.77 -22.33
C LYS A 192 0.05 -20.88 -21.26
N TYR A 193 0.05 -21.31 -20.00
CA TYR A 193 -0.64 -20.59 -18.92
C TYR A 193 0.34 -19.87 -17.99
N TYR A 194 1.53 -20.42 -17.75
CA TYR A 194 2.55 -19.78 -16.90
C TYR A 194 3.65 -19.08 -17.70
N GLY A 195 3.69 -19.22 -19.03
CA GLY A 195 4.68 -18.59 -19.89
C GLY A 195 6.12 -19.04 -19.63
N LYS A 196 6.31 -20.28 -19.15
CA LYS A 196 7.63 -20.80 -18.74
C LYS A 196 8.34 -21.53 -19.88
N HIS A 197 9.65 -21.42 -19.88
CA HIS A 197 10.56 -22.19 -20.72
C HIS A 197 10.66 -23.62 -20.19
N VAL A 198 10.10 -24.54 -20.94
CA VAL A 198 10.08 -25.97 -20.63
C VAL A 198 10.65 -26.73 -21.81
N TYR A 199 11.37 -27.81 -21.55
CA TYR A 199 11.78 -28.74 -22.59
C TYR A 199 11.61 -30.18 -22.12
N ARG A 200 11.03 -31.02 -22.97
CA ARG A 200 10.75 -32.41 -22.66
C ARG A 200 11.77 -33.34 -23.32
N LEU A 201 12.46 -34.14 -22.51
CA LEU A 201 13.39 -35.18 -22.95
C LEU A 201 12.72 -36.55 -22.80
N ASP A 202 12.51 -37.25 -23.90
CA ASP A 202 11.85 -38.56 -23.90
C ASP A 202 12.54 -39.56 -24.83
N GLY A 203 12.02 -40.78 -24.83
CA GLY A 203 12.57 -41.83 -25.70
C GLY A 203 12.45 -41.52 -27.20
N ASP A 204 11.57 -40.63 -27.63
CA ASP A 204 11.31 -40.38 -29.05
C ASP A 204 12.32 -39.37 -29.62
N ASN A 205 12.64 -38.30 -28.87
CA ASN A 205 13.66 -37.33 -29.27
C ASN A 205 15.10 -37.76 -28.94
N LEU A 206 15.33 -38.50 -27.85
CA LEU A 206 16.67 -38.96 -27.50
C LEU A 206 17.15 -40.12 -28.38
N ARG A 207 16.30 -41.12 -28.66
CA ARG A 207 16.72 -42.33 -29.40
C ARG A 207 17.04 -42.09 -30.86
N THR A 208 16.45 -41.06 -31.47
CA THR A 208 16.72 -40.72 -32.88
C THR A 208 17.90 -39.75 -33.02
N GLY A 209 18.27 -39.06 -31.94
CA GLY A 209 19.35 -38.07 -31.88
C GLY A 209 20.53 -38.52 -31.03
N LEU A 210 20.60 -38.00 -29.79
CA LEU A 210 21.75 -38.14 -28.89
C LEU A 210 22.11 -39.60 -28.52
N ASN A 211 21.10 -40.48 -28.47
CA ASN A 211 21.23 -41.87 -28.05
C ASN A 211 21.01 -42.86 -29.22
N ARG A 212 21.16 -42.41 -30.47
CA ARG A 212 20.94 -43.24 -31.68
C ARG A 212 21.92 -44.41 -31.83
N ASP A 213 23.06 -44.32 -31.16
CA ASP A 213 24.12 -45.32 -31.13
C ASP A 213 23.90 -46.41 -30.06
N LEU A 214 22.91 -46.25 -29.17
CA LEU A 214 22.69 -47.13 -28.02
C LEU A 214 21.65 -48.23 -28.32
N GLY A 215 21.99 -49.47 -27.95
CA GLY A 215 21.12 -50.65 -28.05
C GLY A 215 20.18 -50.86 -26.84
N PHE A 216 19.81 -52.12 -26.60
CA PHE A 216 18.91 -52.51 -25.49
C PHE A 216 19.61 -53.24 -24.34
N SER A 217 20.96 -53.35 -24.38
CA SER A 217 21.74 -53.99 -23.32
C SER A 217 21.65 -53.19 -22.01
N ALA A 218 21.94 -53.83 -20.87
CA ALA A 218 21.92 -53.13 -19.57
C ALA A 218 22.90 -51.93 -19.54
N ALA A 219 24.08 -52.08 -20.15
CA ALA A 219 25.08 -51.01 -20.26
C ALA A 219 24.59 -49.85 -21.15
N ASP A 220 23.97 -50.15 -22.29
CA ASP A 220 23.39 -49.11 -23.17
C ASP A 220 22.22 -48.38 -22.50
N ARG A 221 21.42 -49.08 -21.70
CA ARG A 221 20.33 -48.47 -20.91
C ARG A 221 20.88 -47.53 -19.84
N ALA A 222 21.92 -47.95 -19.12
CA ALA A 222 22.59 -47.12 -18.12
C ALA A 222 23.24 -45.88 -18.77
N GLU A 223 23.94 -46.04 -19.90
CA GLU A 223 24.53 -44.91 -20.64
C GLU A 223 23.47 -43.96 -21.20
N SER A 224 22.33 -44.49 -21.66
CA SER A 224 21.19 -43.68 -22.10
C SER A 224 20.67 -42.79 -20.96
N VAL A 225 20.48 -43.36 -19.77
CA VAL A 225 20.07 -42.60 -18.56
C VAL A 225 21.12 -41.58 -18.17
N ARG A 226 22.41 -41.94 -18.18
CA ARG A 226 23.52 -41.04 -17.85
C ARG A 226 23.60 -39.85 -18.81
N ARG A 227 23.54 -40.08 -20.13
CA ARG A 227 23.54 -39.01 -21.16
C ARG A 227 22.34 -38.08 -20.99
N THR A 228 21.16 -38.63 -20.75
CA THR A 228 19.96 -37.82 -20.49
C THR A 228 20.08 -37.02 -19.21
N GLY A 229 20.68 -37.59 -18.15
CA GLY A 229 20.96 -36.89 -16.90
C GLY A 229 21.87 -35.68 -17.07
N GLU A 230 22.98 -35.83 -17.80
CA GLU A 230 23.88 -34.70 -18.12
C GLU A 230 23.17 -33.63 -18.97
N LEU A 231 22.42 -34.06 -20.00
CA LEU A 231 21.67 -33.12 -20.84
C LEU A 231 20.63 -32.34 -20.03
N ALA A 232 19.88 -33.04 -19.16
CA ALA A 232 18.89 -32.41 -18.29
C ALA A 232 19.53 -31.39 -17.33
N THR A 233 20.73 -31.71 -16.82
CA THR A 233 21.51 -30.81 -15.97
C THR A 233 21.87 -29.53 -16.74
N LEU A 234 22.30 -29.62 -17.99
CA LEU A 234 22.63 -28.45 -18.83
C LEU A 234 21.40 -27.58 -19.15
N PHE A 235 20.27 -28.21 -19.50
CA PHE A 235 19.02 -27.46 -19.71
C PHE A 235 18.58 -26.74 -18.43
N ALA A 236 18.67 -27.41 -17.28
CA ALA A 236 18.32 -26.81 -16.01
C ALA A 236 19.28 -25.68 -15.59
N ASP A 237 20.59 -25.81 -15.80
CA ASP A 237 21.52 -24.67 -15.57
C ASP A 237 21.21 -23.47 -16.48
N ALA A 238 20.78 -23.73 -17.73
CA ALA A 238 20.33 -22.69 -18.65
C ALA A 238 18.99 -22.02 -18.23
N GLY A 239 18.35 -22.50 -17.16
CA GLY A 239 17.09 -21.96 -16.64
C GLY A 239 15.85 -22.66 -17.15
N VAL A 240 15.97 -23.77 -17.90
CA VAL A 240 14.83 -24.50 -18.48
C VAL A 240 14.26 -25.51 -17.47
N ILE A 241 12.93 -25.57 -17.36
CA ILE A 241 12.26 -26.65 -16.62
C ILE A 241 12.28 -27.89 -17.52
N THR A 242 13.09 -28.87 -17.16
CA THR A 242 13.33 -30.07 -17.96
C THR A 242 12.41 -31.20 -17.50
N LEU A 243 11.55 -31.69 -18.39
CA LEU A 243 10.67 -32.82 -18.14
C LEU A 243 11.29 -34.08 -18.75
N VAL A 244 11.74 -35.02 -17.93
CA VAL A 244 12.33 -36.27 -18.43
C VAL A 244 11.31 -37.41 -18.32
N GLY A 245 11.00 -38.05 -19.44
CA GLY A 245 10.07 -39.18 -19.52
C GLY A 245 10.75 -40.48 -19.94
N LEU A 246 11.42 -41.15 -19.00
CA LEU A 246 12.12 -42.42 -19.25
C LEU A 246 11.57 -43.55 -18.35
N ILE A 247 11.81 -44.82 -18.73
CA ILE A 247 11.50 -45.94 -17.83
C ILE A 247 12.50 -45.95 -16.67
N SER A 248 13.79 -45.76 -16.95
CA SER A 248 14.89 -45.65 -15.95
C SER A 248 14.76 -46.67 -14.80
N PRO A 249 14.85 -47.98 -15.08
CA PRO A 249 14.44 -49.02 -14.15
C PRO A 249 15.30 -49.18 -12.91
N TYR A 250 16.61 -48.90 -13.01
CA TYR A 250 17.55 -49.18 -11.95
C TYR A 250 17.67 -47.98 -11.01
N ALA A 251 17.63 -48.22 -9.70
CA ALA A 251 17.73 -47.15 -8.70
C ALA A 251 19.09 -46.44 -8.77
N GLU A 252 20.18 -47.21 -8.95
CA GLU A 252 21.55 -46.70 -9.02
C GLU A 252 21.73 -45.63 -10.12
N ASP A 253 21.14 -45.84 -11.29
CA ASP A 253 21.21 -44.87 -12.39
C ASP A 253 20.47 -43.57 -12.07
N ARG A 254 19.28 -43.67 -11.44
CA ARG A 254 18.49 -42.50 -11.05
C ARG A 254 19.17 -41.72 -9.93
N ASP A 255 19.76 -42.42 -8.96
CA ASP A 255 20.51 -41.82 -7.86
C ASP A 255 21.78 -41.11 -8.37
N ALA A 256 22.45 -41.65 -9.40
CA ALA A 256 23.58 -40.98 -10.04
C ALA A 256 23.16 -39.67 -10.73
N VAL A 257 22.02 -39.66 -11.44
CA VAL A 257 21.49 -38.43 -12.04
C VAL A 257 21.08 -37.41 -10.98
N ARG A 258 20.42 -37.85 -9.90
CA ARG A 258 20.07 -37.00 -8.76
C ARG A 258 21.31 -36.35 -8.17
N LYS A 259 22.33 -37.14 -7.84
CA LYS A 259 23.61 -36.66 -7.30
C LYS A 259 24.26 -35.63 -8.23
N ARG A 260 24.21 -35.84 -9.55
CA ARG A 260 24.75 -34.90 -10.53
C ARG A 260 24.08 -33.52 -10.47
N HIS A 261 22.76 -33.48 -10.28
CA HIS A 261 22.01 -32.23 -10.11
C HIS A 261 22.34 -31.57 -8.76
N GLU A 262 22.44 -32.36 -7.68
CA GLU A 262 22.82 -31.88 -6.36
C GLU A 262 24.21 -31.23 -6.36
N GLU A 263 25.19 -31.81 -7.05
CA GLU A 263 26.55 -31.26 -7.21
C GLU A 263 26.57 -29.87 -7.88
N GLN A 264 25.58 -29.56 -8.72
CA GLN A 264 25.42 -28.25 -9.36
C GLN A 264 24.40 -27.34 -8.66
N ASN A 265 23.86 -27.76 -7.52
CA ASN A 265 22.79 -27.05 -6.82
C ASN A 265 21.53 -26.82 -7.70
N ILE A 266 21.21 -27.79 -8.55
CA ILE A 266 20.04 -27.77 -9.42
C ILE A 266 18.90 -28.61 -8.78
N PRO A 267 17.68 -28.08 -8.68
CA PRO A 267 16.53 -28.84 -8.19
C PRO A 267 16.23 -30.07 -9.05
N PHE A 268 16.13 -31.24 -8.40
CA PHE A 268 15.78 -32.53 -9.02
C PHE A 268 14.56 -33.13 -8.32
N TYR A 269 13.55 -33.50 -9.12
CA TYR A 269 12.29 -34.10 -8.66
C TYR A 269 12.10 -35.46 -9.30
N GLU A 270 12.30 -36.53 -8.53
CA GLU A 270 11.93 -37.87 -8.97
C GLU A 270 10.41 -38.07 -8.84
N VAL A 271 9.75 -38.17 -9.98
CA VAL A 271 8.29 -38.34 -10.09
C VAL A 271 8.01 -39.80 -10.39
N PHE A 272 7.55 -40.54 -9.38
CA PHE A 272 7.22 -41.96 -9.53
C PHE A 272 5.77 -42.14 -9.97
N LEU A 273 5.57 -42.71 -11.17
CA LEU A 273 4.24 -43.10 -11.65
C LEU A 273 3.93 -44.53 -11.19
N ASP A 274 3.32 -44.62 -10.02
CA ASP A 274 2.97 -45.85 -9.33
C ASP A 274 1.65 -46.43 -9.87
N VAL A 275 1.76 -47.39 -10.78
CA VAL A 275 0.61 -48.05 -11.40
C VAL A 275 0.81 -49.56 -11.38
N PRO A 276 -0.14 -50.34 -10.83
CA PRO A 276 -0.08 -51.79 -10.82
C PRO A 276 0.03 -52.37 -12.25
N VAL A 277 0.84 -53.43 -12.41
CA VAL A 277 1.07 -54.07 -13.71
C VAL A 277 -0.22 -54.51 -14.40
N ASP A 278 -1.20 -55.03 -13.64
CA ASP A 278 -2.48 -55.47 -14.20
C ASP A 278 -3.25 -54.31 -14.86
N GLU A 279 -3.18 -53.10 -14.30
CA GLU A 279 -3.76 -51.90 -14.91
C GLU A 279 -3.00 -51.47 -16.17
N LEU A 280 -1.67 -51.63 -16.18
CA LEU A 280 -0.84 -51.33 -17.35
C LEU A 280 -1.16 -52.26 -18.52
N LYS A 281 -1.38 -53.56 -18.25
CA LYS A 281 -1.80 -54.56 -19.24
C LYS A 281 -3.17 -54.22 -19.84
N LYS A 282 -4.12 -53.75 -19.02
CA LYS A 282 -5.43 -53.29 -19.52
C LYS A 282 -5.33 -52.07 -20.42
N ARG A 283 -4.42 -51.13 -20.11
CA ARG A 283 -4.21 -49.91 -20.89
C ARG A 283 -3.54 -50.16 -22.24
N ASP A 284 -2.50 -51.01 -22.22
CA ASP A 284 -1.57 -51.34 -23.31
C ASP A 284 -1.56 -50.40 -24.53
N PRO A 285 -1.20 -49.11 -24.35
CA PRO A 285 -1.41 -48.08 -25.37
C PRO A 285 -0.55 -48.26 -26.63
N LYS A 286 0.50 -49.08 -26.55
CA LYS A 286 1.44 -49.36 -27.64
C LYS A 286 1.39 -50.84 -28.09
N GLY A 287 0.44 -51.64 -27.58
CA GLY A 287 0.37 -53.08 -27.85
C GLY A 287 1.60 -53.85 -27.36
N GLN A 288 2.38 -53.30 -26.44
CA GLN A 288 3.65 -53.87 -25.98
C GLN A 288 3.40 -55.02 -25.01
N TYR A 289 2.42 -54.89 -24.11
CA TYR A 289 2.11 -55.94 -23.14
C TYR A 289 1.51 -57.17 -23.82
N ALA A 290 0.62 -56.99 -24.81
CA ALA A 290 0.09 -58.09 -25.62
C ALA A 290 1.19 -58.83 -26.38
N ARG A 291 2.22 -58.12 -26.86
CA ARG A 291 3.38 -58.69 -27.56
C ARG A 291 4.39 -59.37 -26.63
N VAL A 292 4.46 -58.96 -25.37
CA VAL A 292 5.20 -59.68 -24.33
C VAL A 292 4.48 -60.99 -24.00
N GLU A 293 3.15 -60.96 -23.86
CA GLU A 293 2.34 -62.15 -23.62
C GLU A 293 2.37 -63.15 -24.78
N SER A 294 2.47 -62.69 -26.03
CA SER A 294 2.65 -63.55 -27.21
C SER A 294 4.10 -64.06 -27.40
N GLY A 295 5.05 -63.59 -26.57
CA GLY A 295 6.46 -63.97 -26.64
C GLY A 295 7.28 -63.28 -27.74
N GLU A 296 6.71 -62.31 -28.46
CA GLU A 296 7.40 -61.50 -29.48
C GLU A 296 8.40 -60.51 -28.86
N LEU A 297 8.10 -59.98 -27.68
CA LEU A 297 8.96 -59.08 -26.90
C LEU A 297 9.44 -59.80 -25.64
N LYS A 298 10.76 -59.94 -25.48
CA LYS A 298 11.42 -60.52 -24.31
C LYS A 298 12.23 -59.44 -23.59
N HIS A 299 12.53 -59.63 -22.31
CA HIS A 299 13.28 -58.66 -21.48
C HIS A 299 12.53 -57.32 -21.33
N PHE A 300 11.21 -57.40 -21.11
CA PHE A 300 10.39 -56.22 -20.93
C PHE A 300 10.36 -55.78 -19.46
N THR A 301 10.77 -54.53 -19.21
CA THR A 301 10.83 -53.96 -17.87
C THR A 301 9.47 -53.99 -17.18
N CYS A 302 9.45 -54.41 -15.90
CA CYS A 302 8.27 -54.64 -15.07
C CYS A 302 7.48 -55.93 -15.35
N ILE A 303 7.90 -56.75 -16.31
CA ILE A 303 7.37 -58.11 -16.52
C ILE A 303 8.51 -59.13 -16.35
N ASP A 304 9.44 -59.15 -17.30
CA ASP A 304 10.56 -60.10 -17.33
C ASP A 304 11.86 -59.48 -16.81
N ASP A 305 12.03 -58.16 -16.98
CA ASP A 305 13.18 -57.39 -16.52
C ASP A 305 12.85 -56.62 -15.23
N ARG A 306 13.84 -56.55 -14.34
CA ARG A 306 13.78 -55.85 -13.05
C ARG A 306 13.43 -54.35 -13.22
N TYR A 307 12.54 -53.86 -12.37
CA TYR A 307 12.28 -52.44 -12.12
C TYR A 307 12.41 -52.21 -10.62
N ASP A 308 13.24 -51.26 -10.21
CA ASP A 308 13.42 -50.86 -8.81
C ASP A 308 12.56 -49.64 -8.54
N PRO A 309 11.41 -49.78 -7.84
CA PRO A 309 10.58 -48.63 -7.49
C PRO A 309 11.38 -47.64 -6.63
N PRO A 310 11.23 -46.32 -6.87
CA PRO A 310 11.84 -45.31 -6.02
C PRO A 310 11.44 -45.47 -4.55
N VAL A 311 12.42 -45.48 -3.64
CA VAL A 311 12.18 -45.61 -2.19
C VAL A 311 11.73 -44.28 -1.57
N LYS A 312 12.29 -43.17 -2.05
CA LYS A 312 12.00 -41.81 -1.57
C LYS A 312 11.80 -40.82 -2.74
N PRO A 313 10.81 -41.05 -3.63
CA PRO A 313 10.52 -40.08 -4.68
C PRO A 313 10.02 -38.76 -4.06
N GLU A 314 10.36 -37.63 -4.66
CA GLU A 314 9.81 -36.33 -4.25
C GLU A 314 8.28 -36.27 -4.46
N ILE A 315 7.78 -37.00 -5.46
CA ILE A 315 6.38 -37.01 -5.86
C ILE A 315 5.98 -38.42 -6.33
N THR A 316 4.87 -38.94 -5.80
CA THR A 316 4.26 -40.20 -6.27
C THR A 316 2.90 -39.93 -6.89
N LEU A 317 2.69 -40.39 -8.12
CA LEU A 317 1.44 -40.23 -8.88
C LEU A 317 0.81 -41.59 -9.16
N LYS A 318 -0.34 -41.85 -8.55
CA LYS A 318 -1.17 -43.04 -8.82
C LYS A 318 -2.14 -42.74 -9.95
N THR A 319 -1.65 -42.73 -11.19
CA THR A 319 -2.43 -42.31 -12.38
C THR A 319 -3.61 -43.24 -12.74
N HIS A 320 -3.83 -44.32 -11.98
CA HIS A 320 -5.02 -45.17 -12.07
C HIS A 320 -6.13 -44.75 -11.11
N GLN A 321 -5.85 -43.82 -10.21
CA GLN A 321 -6.78 -43.26 -9.23
C GLN A 321 -6.98 -41.76 -9.43
N LEU A 322 -6.04 -41.10 -10.11
CA LEU A 322 -6.03 -39.66 -10.36
C LEU A 322 -6.39 -39.36 -11.81
N ALA A 323 -7.16 -38.29 -11.99
CA ALA A 323 -7.28 -37.64 -13.29
C ALA A 323 -5.94 -37.00 -13.72
N ILE A 324 -5.83 -36.68 -15.00
CA ILE A 324 -4.63 -36.03 -15.56
C ILE A 324 -4.43 -34.66 -14.91
N GLU A 325 -5.51 -33.89 -14.79
CA GLU A 325 -5.52 -32.54 -14.23
C GLU A 325 -5.08 -32.54 -12.76
N GLU A 326 -5.56 -33.50 -11.96
CA GLU A 326 -5.16 -33.66 -10.56
C GLU A 326 -3.67 -33.96 -10.43
N SER A 327 -3.16 -34.84 -11.30
CA SER A 327 -1.73 -35.19 -11.35
C SER A 327 -0.86 -33.98 -11.70
N VAL A 328 -1.27 -33.20 -12.70
CA VAL A 328 -0.58 -31.97 -13.11
C VAL A 328 -0.62 -30.91 -11.99
N ASN A 329 -1.75 -30.74 -11.31
CA ASN A 329 -1.90 -29.80 -10.21
C ASN A 329 -1.01 -30.15 -9.01
N ILE A 330 -0.72 -31.42 -8.75
CA ILE A 330 0.26 -31.83 -7.72
C ILE A 330 1.67 -31.35 -8.12
N LEU A 331 2.06 -31.53 -9.38
CA LEU A 331 3.37 -31.12 -9.89
C LEU A 331 3.53 -29.59 -9.86
N LEU A 332 2.54 -28.85 -10.36
CA LEU A 332 2.55 -27.38 -10.37
C LEU A 332 2.70 -26.81 -8.95
N ARG A 333 1.89 -27.29 -8.00
CA ARG A 333 1.98 -26.86 -6.59
C ARG A 333 3.36 -27.11 -5.99
N ARG A 334 4.02 -28.22 -6.36
CA ARG A 334 5.38 -28.49 -5.90
C ARG A 334 6.39 -27.47 -6.44
N LEU A 335 6.30 -27.14 -7.73
CA LEU A 335 7.17 -26.16 -8.38
C LEU A 335 6.97 -24.74 -7.83
N GLU A 336 5.72 -24.35 -7.57
CA GLU A 336 5.38 -23.07 -6.92
C GLU A 336 5.95 -22.98 -5.51
N ARG A 337 5.74 -24.04 -4.71
CA ARG A 337 6.18 -24.13 -3.32
C ARG A 337 7.70 -23.98 -3.20
N ASP A 338 8.45 -24.60 -4.11
CA ASP A 338 9.91 -24.56 -4.11
C ASP A 338 10.48 -23.34 -4.88
N GLY A 339 9.60 -22.46 -5.42
CA GLY A 339 9.98 -21.19 -6.05
C GLY A 339 10.61 -21.33 -7.45
N ILE A 340 10.35 -22.44 -8.14
CA ILE A 340 10.87 -22.71 -9.48
C ILE A 340 10.27 -21.75 -10.51
N LEU A 341 9.00 -21.36 -10.33
CA LEU A 341 8.26 -20.54 -11.30
C LEU A 341 8.50 -19.02 -11.18
N MET A 342 9.39 -18.57 -10.29
CA MET A 342 9.57 -17.14 -10.00
C MET A 342 10.92 -16.58 -10.46
N GLY A 343 11.96 -17.40 -10.57
CA GLY A 343 13.33 -16.92 -10.87
C GLY A 343 14.00 -16.15 -9.72
N ALA A 344 13.23 -15.81 -8.69
CA ALA A 344 13.61 -15.07 -7.50
C ALA A 344 13.96 -15.96 -6.29
N PRO A 345 14.66 -15.43 -5.27
CA PRO A 345 14.67 -16.00 -3.93
C PRO A 345 13.25 -16.14 -3.38
N LYS A 346 12.99 -17.24 -2.67
CA LYS A 346 11.73 -17.44 -1.94
C LYS A 346 11.84 -16.72 -0.59
N LEU A 347 11.05 -15.66 -0.40
CA LEU A 347 11.06 -14.85 0.82
C LEU A 347 9.95 -15.24 1.80
N ALA A 348 8.80 -15.64 1.27
CA ALA A 348 7.68 -16.11 2.07
C ALA A 348 7.79 -17.62 2.40
N PRO A 349 7.08 -18.11 3.43
CA PRO A 349 7.00 -19.53 3.72
C PRO A 349 6.60 -20.39 2.51
N PRO A 350 7.04 -21.66 2.43
CA PRO A 350 6.68 -22.56 1.33
C PRO A 350 5.16 -22.62 1.10
N GLY A 351 4.73 -22.40 -0.14
CA GLY A 351 3.30 -22.40 -0.53
C GLY A 351 2.60 -21.03 -0.52
N LEU A 352 3.19 -20.03 0.13
CA LEU A 352 2.66 -18.65 0.14
C LEU A 352 3.36 -17.79 -0.93
N PRO A 353 2.68 -16.82 -1.57
CA PRO A 353 3.34 -15.90 -2.50
C PRO A 353 4.41 -15.06 -1.80
N ASN A 354 5.45 -14.66 -2.55
CA ASN A 354 6.36 -13.63 -2.07
C ASN A 354 5.60 -12.31 -1.88
N PRO A 355 6.06 -11.41 -0.98
CA PRO A 355 5.56 -10.05 -0.92
C PRO A 355 5.70 -9.33 -2.26
N ASP A 356 4.85 -8.33 -2.49
CA ASP A 356 4.85 -7.57 -3.75
C ASP A 356 6.19 -6.90 -4.01
N GLY A 357 6.68 -7.03 -5.25
CA GLY A 357 8.00 -6.55 -5.65
C GLY A 357 9.13 -7.46 -5.18
N ASP A 358 8.84 -8.69 -4.74
CA ASP A 358 9.83 -9.68 -4.28
C ASP A 358 10.80 -9.13 -3.23
N VAL A 359 10.27 -8.32 -2.30
CA VAL A 359 11.04 -7.69 -1.23
C VAL A 359 10.22 -7.64 0.06
N ILE A 360 10.85 -7.96 1.18
CA ILE A 360 10.26 -7.70 2.51
C ILE A 360 10.57 -6.25 2.86
N VAL A 361 9.53 -5.43 2.98
CA VAL A 361 9.65 -4.04 3.44
C VAL A 361 9.37 -3.98 4.94
N ASP A 362 10.38 -3.54 5.69
CA ASP A 362 10.29 -3.17 7.10
C ASP A 362 11.14 -1.91 7.28
N LEU A 363 10.49 -0.78 7.55
CA LEU A 363 11.15 0.52 7.61
C LEU A 363 11.47 0.95 9.05
N HIS A 364 11.30 0.06 10.03
CA HIS A 364 11.69 0.36 11.40
C HIS A 364 13.20 0.55 11.50
N VAL A 365 13.60 1.65 12.13
CA VAL A 365 14.99 1.88 12.52
C VAL A 365 15.43 0.73 13.43
N PRO A 366 16.54 0.05 13.09
CA PRO A 366 17.11 -0.98 13.94
C PRO A 366 17.33 -0.46 15.36
N GLU A 367 17.04 -1.29 16.38
CA GLU A 367 17.09 -0.90 17.80
C GLU A 367 18.34 -0.09 18.18
N HIS A 368 19.51 -0.58 17.72
CA HIS A 368 20.81 0.03 18.03
C HIS A 368 21.05 1.41 17.41
N LEU A 369 20.22 1.86 16.46
CA LEU A 369 20.31 3.18 15.82
C LEU A 369 19.20 4.14 16.29
N ARG A 370 18.23 3.69 17.09
CA ARG A 370 17.04 4.49 17.42
C ARG A 370 17.36 5.78 18.17
N GLU A 371 18.21 5.73 19.18
CA GLU A 371 18.61 6.93 19.94
C GLU A 371 19.31 7.95 19.05
N GLN A 372 20.22 7.47 18.17
CA GLN A 372 20.90 8.32 17.19
C GLN A 372 19.90 8.97 16.23
N ARG A 373 18.94 8.20 15.71
CA ARG A 373 17.91 8.72 14.80
C ARG A 373 16.94 9.67 15.49
N ARG A 374 16.59 9.45 16.76
CA ARG A 374 15.79 10.40 17.54
C ARG A 374 16.52 11.73 17.73
N ALA A 375 17.79 11.70 18.12
CA ALA A 375 18.61 12.90 18.26
C ALA A 375 18.80 13.63 16.92
N GLU A 376 18.95 12.90 15.82
CA GLU A 376 18.97 13.49 14.47
C GLU A 376 17.65 14.20 14.16
N ALA A 377 16.52 13.51 14.36
CA ALA A 377 15.18 14.01 14.05
C ALA A 377 14.86 15.31 14.79
N GLU A 378 15.36 15.51 16.02
CA GLU A 378 15.24 16.76 16.77
C GLU A 378 15.75 17.98 16.00
N THR A 379 16.83 17.82 15.21
CA THR A 379 17.49 18.89 14.45
C THR A 379 16.91 19.14 13.05
N LEU A 380 16.00 18.27 12.59
CA LEU A 380 15.42 18.35 11.27
C LEU A 380 14.21 19.31 11.24
N PRO A 381 13.91 19.95 10.09
CA PRO A 381 12.64 20.62 9.89
C PRO A 381 11.48 19.64 10.12
N LYS A 382 10.40 20.14 10.72
CA LYS A 382 9.23 19.32 11.11
C LYS A 382 8.16 19.39 10.03
N VAL A 383 7.58 18.24 9.70
CA VAL A 383 6.42 18.10 8.82
C VAL A 383 5.29 17.50 9.64
N LEU A 384 4.18 18.24 9.72
CA LEU A 384 2.98 17.79 10.40
C LEU A 384 2.34 16.63 9.64
N ILE A 385 1.95 15.59 10.36
CA ILE A 385 1.12 14.50 9.87
C ILE A 385 -0.19 14.44 10.66
N THR A 386 -1.31 14.23 9.98
CA THR A 386 -2.61 13.96 10.60
C THR A 386 -2.69 12.52 11.13
N ASP A 387 -3.75 12.22 11.88
CA ASP A 387 -4.04 10.84 12.29
C ASP A 387 -4.26 9.90 11.08
N ILE A 388 -4.80 10.38 9.95
CA ILE A 388 -4.95 9.60 8.71
C ILE A 388 -3.58 9.35 8.07
N ASP A 389 -2.72 10.36 8.03
CA ASP A 389 -1.35 10.23 7.52
C ASP A 389 -0.53 9.25 8.37
N LEU A 390 -0.76 9.17 9.68
CA LEU A 390 -0.13 8.18 10.55
C LEU A 390 -0.56 6.74 10.18
N ASN A 391 -1.84 6.53 9.83
CA ASN A 391 -2.30 5.23 9.33
C ASN A 391 -1.60 4.87 8.00
N TRP A 392 -1.40 5.83 7.09
CA TRP A 392 -0.64 5.62 5.86
C TRP A 392 0.84 5.35 6.13
N LEU A 393 1.45 6.10 7.05
CA LEU A 393 2.83 5.91 7.47
C LEU A 393 3.05 4.49 8.02
N GLN A 394 2.11 3.98 8.84
CA GLN A 394 2.12 2.59 9.29
C GLN A 394 1.98 1.61 8.13
N THR A 395 1.04 1.88 7.21
CA THR A 395 0.78 1.04 6.04
C THR A 395 2.04 0.86 5.18
N VAL A 396 2.78 1.94 4.96
CA VAL A 396 4.04 1.90 4.20
C VAL A 396 5.15 1.24 5.01
N GLY A 397 5.39 1.70 6.24
CA GLY A 397 6.54 1.26 7.01
C GLY A 397 6.49 -0.17 7.52
N GLU A 398 5.29 -0.78 7.60
CA GLU A 398 5.08 -2.18 7.98
C GLU A 398 4.89 -3.12 6.77
N GLY A 399 5.15 -2.64 5.55
CA GLY A 399 5.26 -3.46 4.34
C GLY A 399 3.95 -3.80 3.62
N TRP A 400 2.82 -3.21 4.02
CA TRP A 400 1.54 -3.40 3.32
C TRP A 400 1.53 -2.77 1.93
N ALA A 401 2.27 -1.67 1.79
CA ALA A 401 2.46 -0.98 0.52
C ALA A 401 3.67 -1.48 -0.28
N SER A 402 4.24 -2.65 0.02
CA SER A 402 5.42 -3.19 -0.69
C SER A 402 5.29 -3.12 -2.23
N PRO A 403 6.35 -2.74 -2.97
CA PRO A 403 7.71 -2.45 -2.52
C PRO A 403 7.96 -0.98 -2.10
N LEU A 404 6.91 -0.18 -1.93
CA LEU A 404 7.05 1.24 -1.62
C LEU A 404 7.77 1.44 -0.26
N LYS A 405 8.83 2.27 -0.25
CA LYS A 405 9.64 2.56 0.95
C LYS A 405 9.37 3.93 1.59
N GLY A 406 8.29 4.61 1.21
CA GLY A 406 7.90 5.89 1.78
C GLY A 406 6.73 6.54 1.04
N PHE A 407 6.48 7.83 1.26
CA PHE A 407 5.43 8.53 0.51
C PHE A 407 5.83 8.67 -0.95
N MET A 408 4.85 8.55 -1.86
CA MET A 408 5.11 8.53 -3.30
C MET A 408 5.81 9.80 -3.76
N ARG A 409 6.89 9.62 -4.53
CA ARG A 409 7.48 10.64 -5.39
C ARG A 409 6.59 10.90 -6.61
N GLU A 410 6.80 12.00 -7.33
CA GLU A 410 5.90 12.43 -8.42
C GLU A 410 5.77 11.35 -9.50
N GLY A 411 6.87 10.73 -9.93
CA GLY A 411 6.86 9.65 -10.92
C GLY A 411 6.04 8.44 -10.47
N THR A 412 6.17 8.03 -9.22
CA THR A 412 5.41 6.91 -8.63
C THR A 412 3.92 7.25 -8.50
N LEU A 413 3.58 8.49 -8.14
CA LEU A 413 2.20 8.97 -8.13
C LEU A 413 1.58 8.92 -9.53
N LEU A 414 2.30 9.39 -10.55
CA LEU A 414 1.81 9.36 -11.93
C LEU A 414 1.59 7.92 -12.43
N GLU A 415 2.52 7.01 -12.13
CA GLU A 415 2.34 5.59 -12.46
C GLU A 415 1.08 5.01 -11.78
N THR A 416 0.88 5.32 -10.50
CA THR A 416 -0.31 4.94 -9.73
C THR A 416 -1.60 5.46 -10.36
N LEU A 417 -1.68 6.77 -10.62
CA LEU A 417 -2.89 7.41 -11.15
C LEU A 417 -3.26 6.96 -12.57
N HIS A 418 -2.28 6.64 -13.40
CA HIS A 418 -2.50 6.33 -14.81
C HIS A 418 -2.58 4.83 -15.09
N PHE A 419 -1.93 3.99 -14.29
CA PHE A 419 -1.77 2.56 -14.58
C PHE A 419 -2.21 1.65 -13.45
N ASN A 420 -2.68 2.19 -12.31
CA ASN A 420 -3.02 1.44 -11.11
C ASN A 420 -1.90 0.49 -10.65
N SER A 421 -0.65 0.78 -11.05
CA SER A 421 0.50 -0.09 -10.86
C SER A 421 1.79 0.70 -11.02
N ILE A 422 2.87 0.18 -10.45
CA ILE A 422 4.22 0.76 -10.50
C ILE A 422 5.22 -0.25 -11.08
N LEU A 423 6.24 0.25 -11.78
CA LEU A 423 7.31 -0.53 -12.41
C LEU A 423 8.43 -0.86 -11.42
N THR A 424 8.78 -2.14 -11.27
CA THR A 424 9.75 -2.60 -10.25
C THR A 424 10.89 -3.39 -10.87
N ASP A 425 12.12 -3.23 -10.35
CA ASP A 425 13.30 -4.01 -10.77
C ASP A 425 14.03 -4.63 -9.56
N PRO A 426 13.40 -5.57 -8.84
CA PRO A 426 13.90 -6.02 -7.53
C PRO A 426 15.25 -6.76 -7.59
N PHE A 427 15.63 -7.26 -8.76
CA PHE A 427 16.90 -7.96 -8.99
C PHE A 427 17.88 -7.13 -9.81
N ASN A 428 17.59 -5.85 -10.02
CA ASN A 428 18.41 -4.91 -10.77
C ASN A 428 18.81 -5.40 -12.18
N VAL A 429 17.92 -6.14 -12.86
CA VAL A 429 18.18 -6.72 -14.18
C VAL A 429 18.36 -5.62 -15.24
N THR A 430 17.68 -4.49 -15.05
CA THR A 430 17.67 -3.36 -15.99
C THR A 430 18.46 -2.15 -15.47
N GLY A 431 19.06 -2.24 -14.28
CA GLY A 431 19.75 -1.11 -13.63
C GLY A 431 18.83 -0.13 -12.89
N ASN A 432 17.55 -0.50 -12.66
CA ASN A 432 16.52 0.41 -12.15
C ASN A 432 16.00 0.05 -10.75
N ILE A 433 16.78 -0.68 -9.94
CA ILE A 433 16.33 -1.16 -8.62
C ILE A 433 15.81 -0.04 -7.71
N ASP A 434 16.44 1.14 -7.73
CA ASP A 434 16.09 2.29 -6.88
C ASP A 434 15.10 3.27 -7.54
N ARG A 435 14.36 2.85 -8.57
CA ARG A 435 13.48 3.74 -9.36
C ARG A 435 12.50 4.54 -8.50
N HIS A 436 11.94 3.93 -7.45
CA HIS A 436 10.97 4.58 -6.56
C HIS A 436 11.63 5.34 -5.39
N GLU A 437 12.95 5.19 -5.25
CA GLU A 437 13.76 5.76 -4.17
C GLU A 437 14.44 7.06 -4.62
N LYS A 438 14.72 7.19 -5.93
CA LYS A 438 15.29 8.40 -6.53
C LYS A 438 14.24 9.46 -6.84
N LYS A 439 14.64 10.73 -6.68
CA LYS A 439 13.88 11.90 -7.14
C LYS A 439 13.47 11.77 -8.60
N THR A 440 12.24 12.17 -8.90
CA THR A 440 11.71 12.14 -10.26
C THR A 440 12.51 13.08 -11.16
N ASN A 441 13.00 12.56 -12.29
CA ASN A 441 13.64 13.35 -13.34
C ASN A 441 13.00 13.02 -14.69
N PHE A 442 12.16 13.91 -15.20
CA PHE A 442 11.46 13.71 -16.47
C PHE A 442 12.34 13.94 -17.70
N ASP A 443 13.56 14.46 -17.53
CA ASP A 443 14.52 14.65 -18.62
C ASP A 443 15.40 13.42 -18.85
N GLN A 444 15.41 12.46 -17.92
CA GLN A 444 16.25 11.26 -17.97
C GLN A 444 15.38 10.00 -17.88
N PHE A 445 15.01 9.45 -19.04
CA PHE A 445 14.37 8.14 -19.11
C PHE A 445 15.44 7.04 -19.10
N PRO A 446 15.21 5.93 -18.37
CA PRO A 446 16.14 4.82 -18.39
C PRO A 446 16.20 4.18 -19.78
N GLU A 447 17.40 3.78 -20.20
CA GLU A 447 17.63 3.12 -21.50
C GLU A 447 16.88 1.78 -21.60
N HIS A 448 16.76 1.07 -20.47
CA HIS A 448 16.04 -0.18 -20.34
C HIS A 448 14.96 -0.03 -19.28
N LEU A 449 13.70 -0.27 -19.64
CA LEU A 449 12.59 -0.22 -18.69
C LEU A 449 12.46 -1.54 -17.93
N PRO A 450 12.12 -1.50 -16.62
CA PRO A 450 11.81 -2.71 -15.87
C PRO A 450 10.69 -3.53 -16.53
N HIS A 451 10.77 -4.85 -16.43
CA HIS A 451 9.75 -5.75 -16.95
C HIS A 451 8.61 -6.00 -15.95
N ASN A 452 8.89 -5.90 -14.64
CA ASN A 452 7.94 -6.28 -13.60
C ASN A 452 7.05 -5.10 -13.17
N ARG A 453 5.83 -5.43 -12.76
CA ARG A 453 4.85 -4.48 -12.22
C ARG A 453 4.21 -5.00 -10.96
N VAL A 454 3.91 -4.08 -10.05
CA VAL A 454 3.14 -4.33 -8.83
C VAL A 454 1.87 -3.49 -8.86
N SER A 455 0.74 -4.07 -8.43
CA SER A 455 -0.52 -3.33 -8.28
C SER A 455 -0.36 -2.24 -7.22
N MET A 456 -0.69 -1.00 -7.59
CA MET A 456 -0.60 0.18 -6.73
C MET A 456 -1.63 1.21 -7.19
N PRO A 457 -2.91 1.04 -6.83
CA PRO A 457 -4.01 1.83 -7.39
C PRO A 457 -4.37 3.06 -6.53
N ILE A 458 -3.89 3.12 -5.28
CA ILE A 458 -4.19 4.21 -4.34
C ILE A 458 -2.95 5.08 -4.16
N PRO A 459 -3.03 6.40 -4.43
CA PRO A 459 -2.02 7.37 -4.04
C PRO A 459 -1.76 7.33 -2.53
N ILE A 460 -0.52 7.03 -2.15
CA ILE A 460 -0.05 7.12 -0.76
C ILE A 460 0.88 8.32 -0.66
N THR A 461 0.29 9.48 -0.43
CA THR A 461 0.93 10.79 -0.53
C THR A 461 0.78 11.56 0.77
N LEU A 462 1.79 12.36 1.14
CA LEU A 462 1.73 13.28 2.28
C LEU A 462 1.58 14.71 1.77
N ALA A 463 0.52 15.41 2.18
CA ALA A 463 0.31 16.80 1.79
C ALA A 463 1.05 17.77 2.72
N CYS A 464 1.53 18.89 2.16
CA CYS A 464 2.14 19.97 2.94
C CYS A 464 1.79 21.36 2.38
N THR A 465 1.84 22.36 3.25
CA THR A 465 1.54 23.76 2.92
C THR A 465 2.75 24.47 2.33
N ALA A 466 2.53 25.64 1.72
CA ALA A 466 3.62 26.51 1.27
C ALA A 466 4.59 26.89 2.41
N PHE A 467 4.06 27.10 3.62
CA PHE A 467 4.85 27.35 4.82
C PHE A 467 5.80 26.19 5.14
N THR A 468 5.29 24.96 5.11
CA THR A 468 6.08 23.76 5.38
C THR A 468 7.13 23.55 4.28
N LYS A 469 6.75 23.73 3.01
CA LYS A 469 7.67 23.69 1.86
C LYS A 469 8.83 24.67 2.04
N ALA A 470 8.54 25.93 2.34
CA ALA A 470 9.57 26.95 2.56
C ALA A 470 10.49 26.59 3.75
N ALA A 471 9.93 26.06 4.85
CA ALA A 471 10.72 25.62 5.99
C ALA A 471 11.70 24.49 5.63
N ILE A 472 11.30 23.56 4.75
CA ILE A 472 12.18 22.48 4.27
C ILE A 472 13.26 23.03 3.35
N GLU A 473 12.88 23.80 2.32
CA GLU A 473 13.80 24.36 1.32
C GLU A 473 14.85 25.28 1.95
N ASN A 474 14.46 26.09 2.94
CA ASN A 474 15.36 27.00 3.64
C ASN A 474 16.26 26.31 4.68
N SER A 475 15.96 25.07 5.08
CA SER A 475 16.73 24.37 6.11
C SER A 475 18.11 23.89 5.64
N GLY A 476 18.30 23.72 4.33
CA GLY A 476 19.49 23.09 3.76
C GLY A 476 19.68 21.62 4.16
N LYS A 477 18.67 20.97 4.76
CA LYS A 477 18.70 19.57 5.18
C LYS A 477 18.18 18.66 4.08
N SER A 478 18.76 17.47 3.95
CA SER A 478 18.31 16.42 3.03
C SER A 478 17.29 15.46 3.65
N ALA A 479 16.75 15.80 4.82
CA ALA A 479 15.77 15.00 5.53
C ALA A 479 14.85 15.90 6.38
N VAL A 480 13.66 15.38 6.69
CA VAL A 480 12.66 16.05 7.53
C VAL A 480 12.16 15.07 8.61
N ALA A 481 11.71 15.58 9.74
CA ALA A 481 11.08 14.77 10.79
C ALA A 481 9.56 14.84 10.68
N LEU A 482 8.89 13.69 10.71
CA LEU A 482 7.43 13.60 10.69
C LEU A 482 6.89 13.66 12.12
N VAL A 483 6.02 14.63 12.38
CA VAL A 483 5.51 14.96 13.72
C VAL A 483 3.99 14.89 13.74
N THR A 484 3.43 14.18 14.71
CA THR A 484 1.96 14.05 14.87
C THR A 484 1.33 15.36 15.33
N GLN A 485 0.00 15.45 15.26
CA GLN A 485 -0.77 16.59 15.80
C GLN A 485 -0.55 16.81 17.32
N MET A 486 -0.04 15.80 18.02
CA MET A 486 0.29 15.84 19.44
C MET A 486 1.77 16.12 19.72
N GLY A 487 2.56 16.46 18.70
CA GLY A 487 3.96 16.86 18.85
C GLY A 487 4.97 15.71 18.90
N ASP A 488 4.51 14.45 18.79
CA ASP A 488 5.40 13.29 18.81
C ASP A 488 6.10 13.11 17.47
N THR A 489 7.43 12.99 17.49
CA THR A 489 8.21 12.67 16.29
C THR A 489 8.24 11.15 16.09
N VAL A 490 7.68 10.68 14.97
CA VAL A 490 7.46 9.24 14.71
C VAL A 490 8.33 8.66 13.61
N ALA A 491 8.82 9.49 12.68
CA ALA A 491 9.63 9.03 11.55
C ALA A 491 10.56 10.14 11.02
N ILE A 492 11.54 9.73 10.24
CA ILE A 492 12.35 10.61 9.39
C ILE A 492 11.99 10.31 7.93
N LEU A 493 11.78 11.35 7.13
CA LEU A 493 11.63 11.24 5.67
C LEU A 493 12.91 11.74 5.00
N ARG A 494 13.60 10.86 4.28
CA ARG A 494 14.89 11.07 3.62
C ARG A 494 14.70 11.50 2.17
N ASP A 495 15.61 12.37 1.73
CA ASP A 495 15.69 12.92 0.39
C ASP A 495 14.34 13.38 -0.17
N PRO A 496 13.65 14.31 0.51
CA PRO A 496 12.30 14.70 0.14
C PRO A 496 12.25 15.31 -1.26
N GLU A 497 11.19 14.98 -2.00
CA GLU A 497 10.76 15.60 -3.25
C GLU A 497 9.43 16.29 -3.02
N ILE A 498 9.38 17.60 -3.25
CA ILE A 498 8.16 18.40 -3.08
C ILE A 498 7.64 18.79 -4.46
N TYR A 499 6.37 18.48 -4.74
CA TYR A 499 5.73 18.73 -6.02
C TYR A 499 4.26 19.17 -5.82
N ASN A 500 3.59 19.63 -6.88
CA ASN A 500 2.25 20.20 -6.76
C ASN A 500 1.19 19.13 -6.41
N ASN A 501 0.31 19.44 -5.46
CA ASN A 501 -0.85 18.61 -5.12
C ASN A 501 -1.98 18.84 -6.13
N ARG A 502 -2.02 18.04 -7.20
CA ARG A 502 -3.04 18.11 -8.26
C ARG A 502 -4.36 17.46 -7.80
N LYS A 503 -4.96 18.01 -6.72
CA LYS A 503 -6.12 17.47 -5.99
C LYS A 503 -7.25 17.00 -6.91
N GLU A 504 -7.69 17.85 -7.83
CA GLU A 504 -8.78 17.53 -8.76
C GLU A 504 -8.44 16.34 -9.67
N GLU A 505 -7.20 16.25 -10.16
CA GLU A 505 -6.76 15.12 -10.98
C GLU A 505 -6.69 13.83 -10.17
N ILE A 506 -6.12 13.89 -8.97
CA ILE A 506 -6.06 12.74 -8.04
C ILE A 506 -7.47 12.22 -7.77
N VAL A 507 -8.39 13.10 -7.40
CA VAL A 507 -9.78 12.73 -7.09
C VAL A 507 -10.47 12.15 -8.32
N THR A 508 -10.38 12.81 -9.47
CA THR A 508 -11.07 12.36 -10.69
C THR A 508 -10.57 10.99 -11.16
N ARG A 509 -9.25 10.75 -11.08
CA ARG A 509 -8.66 9.46 -11.52
C ARG A 509 -8.89 8.33 -10.52
N MET A 510 -8.85 8.64 -9.22
CA MET A 510 -9.02 7.62 -8.18
C MET A 510 -10.49 7.21 -8.01
N TYR A 511 -11.40 8.20 -7.95
CA TYR A 511 -12.81 7.97 -7.66
C TYR A 511 -13.70 7.88 -8.91
N GLY A 512 -13.27 8.43 -10.04
CA GLY A 512 -14.11 8.55 -11.25
C GLY A 512 -15.16 9.66 -11.19
N VAL A 513 -15.27 10.38 -10.06
CA VAL A 513 -16.22 11.47 -9.82
C VAL A 513 -15.65 12.45 -8.80
N ILE A 514 -16.04 13.73 -8.90
CA ILE A 514 -15.76 14.75 -7.86
C ILE A 514 -17.03 14.93 -7.04
N ASP A 515 -17.04 14.37 -5.84
CA ASP A 515 -18.12 14.52 -4.86
C ASP A 515 -17.55 15.18 -3.60
N PHE A 516 -17.84 16.47 -3.37
CA PHE A 516 -17.30 17.19 -2.21
C PHE A 516 -17.90 16.73 -0.88
N ASP A 517 -19.05 16.04 -0.91
CA ASP A 517 -19.64 15.41 0.27
C ASP A 517 -19.02 14.03 0.55
N HIS A 518 -18.23 13.48 -0.37
CA HIS A 518 -17.50 12.24 -0.12
C HIS A 518 -16.42 12.51 0.95
N PRO A 519 -16.43 11.76 2.07
CA PRO A 519 -15.71 12.18 3.27
C PRO A 519 -14.18 12.16 3.09
N TYR A 520 -13.64 11.20 2.32
CA TYR A 520 -12.21 11.19 2.00
C TYR A 520 -11.82 12.21 0.90
N VAL A 521 -12.75 12.59 0.01
CA VAL A 521 -12.49 13.64 -1.00
C VAL A 521 -12.39 14.98 -0.28
N LYS A 522 -13.28 15.24 0.68
CA LYS A 522 -13.20 16.40 1.59
C LYS A 522 -11.83 16.46 2.28
N HIS A 523 -11.32 15.33 2.78
CA HIS A 523 -9.98 15.25 3.36
C HIS A 523 -8.87 15.64 2.36
N ILE A 524 -8.88 15.10 1.12
CA ILE A 524 -7.90 15.46 0.08
C ILE A 524 -7.93 16.97 -0.21
N TYR A 525 -9.12 17.56 -0.34
CA TYR A 525 -9.24 19.00 -0.62
C TYR A 525 -8.80 19.89 0.54
N SER A 526 -8.94 19.43 1.79
CA SER A 526 -8.44 20.11 2.99
C SER A 526 -6.92 20.08 3.16
N GLY A 527 -6.22 19.18 2.44
CA GLY A 527 -4.76 19.08 2.49
C GLY A 527 -4.06 20.31 1.88
N GLY A 528 -2.75 20.45 2.10
CA GLY A 528 -1.95 21.53 1.51
C GLY A 528 -1.83 21.45 -0.02
N ASP A 529 -1.29 22.52 -0.62
CA ASP A 529 -1.15 22.66 -2.08
C ASP A 529 0.04 21.90 -2.69
N TYR A 530 0.88 21.31 -1.83
CA TYR A 530 2.03 20.51 -2.24
C TYR A 530 1.93 19.10 -1.67
N LEU A 531 2.59 18.16 -2.33
CA LEU A 531 2.84 16.81 -1.83
C LEU A 531 4.34 16.65 -1.58
N ILE A 532 4.68 15.83 -0.60
CA ILE A 532 6.06 15.46 -0.27
C ILE A 532 6.22 13.94 -0.37
N GLY A 533 7.14 13.50 -1.23
CA GLY A 533 7.58 12.12 -1.38
C GLY A 533 9.00 11.91 -0.88
N GLY A 534 9.37 10.69 -0.53
CA GLY A 534 10.70 10.37 -0.01
C GLY A 534 10.72 9.04 0.73
N GLU A 535 11.89 8.61 1.19
CA GLU A 535 12.05 7.34 1.91
C GLU A 535 11.80 7.50 3.41
N VAL A 536 11.09 6.57 4.02
CA VAL A 536 10.73 6.63 5.44
C VAL A 536 11.67 5.77 6.28
N GLU A 537 12.14 6.32 7.39
CA GLU A 537 12.69 5.59 8.54
C GLU A 537 11.73 5.73 9.72
N LEU A 538 11.05 4.66 10.13
CA LEU A 538 10.17 4.66 11.31
C LEU A 538 11.01 4.59 12.58
N LEU A 539 10.92 5.59 13.46
CA LEU A 539 11.73 5.64 14.69
C LEU A 539 11.34 4.55 15.69
N ASP A 540 10.09 4.11 15.68
CA ASP A 540 9.54 3.07 16.53
C ASP A 540 8.32 2.42 15.89
N ARG A 541 7.82 1.36 16.50
CA ARG A 541 6.54 0.75 16.15
C ARG A 541 5.41 1.74 16.44
N ILE A 542 4.53 1.94 15.46
CA ILE A 542 3.33 2.75 15.64
C ILE A 542 2.37 2.00 16.58
N ARG A 543 1.98 2.67 17.66
CA ARG A 543 1.02 2.18 18.66
C ARG A 543 -0.06 3.22 18.86
N TYR A 544 -1.29 2.75 19.02
CA TYR A 544 -2.43 3.64 19.23
C TYR A 544 -2.87 3.68 20.70
N ASN A 545 -2.43 2.72 21.52
CA ASN A 545 -2.76 2.64 22.95
C ASN A 545 -4.27 2.63 23.24
N ASP A 546 -5.05 2.09 22.31
CA ASP A 546 -6.51 1.99 22.37
C ASP A 546 -7.02 0.62 22.86
N GLY A 547 -6.09 -0.25 23.30
CA GLY A 547 -6.39 -1.60 23.75
C GLY A 547 -6.49 -2.64 22.62
N LEU A 548 -6.16 -2.26 21.37
CA LEU A 548 -6.25 -3.13 20.19
C LEU A 548 -4.89 -3.41 19.54
N ASP A 549 -3.78 -2.88 20.06
CA ASP A 549 -2.44 -3.01 19.45
C ASP A 549 -1.97 -4.47 19.29
N GLN A 550 -2.42 -5.38 20.16
CA GLN A 550 -2.15 -6.82 20.05
C GLN A 550 -2.67 -7.45 18.73
N TRP A 551 -3.66 -6.82 18.10
CA TRP A 551 -4.23 -7.25 16.84
C TRP A 551 -3.58 -6.57 15.63
N ARG A 552 -2.71 -5.57 15.83
CA ARG A 552 -2.01 -4.82 14.77
C ARG A 552 -0.65 -5.46 14.48
N LYS A 553 -0.68 -6.54 13.70
CA LYS A 553 0.52 -7.28 13.29
C LYS A 553 1.13 -6.67 12.04
N THR A 554 2.44 -6.59 11.92
CA THR A 554 3.11 -6.20 10.67
C THR A 554 2.95 -7.28 9.60
N ALA A 555 3.24 -6.96 8.33
CA ALA A 555 3.21 -7.97 7.27
C ALA A 555 4.16 -9.15 7.54
N SER A 556 5.37 -8.86 8.07
CA SER A 556 6.36 -9.87 8.47
C SER A 556 5.90 -10.72 9.66
N GLU A 557 5.24 -10.12 10.65
CA GLU A 557 4.67 -10.86 11.79
C GLU A 557 3.55 -11.81 11.35
N LEU A 558 2.72 -11.39 10.39
CA LEU A 558 1.69 -12.25 9.81
C LEU A 558 2.26 -13.42 9.01
N LEU A 559 3.26 -13.18 8.16
CA LEU A 559 3.96 -14.25 7.43
C LEU A 559 4.50 -15.31 8.39
N LYS A 560 5.09 -14.88 9.51
CA LYS A 560 5.56 -15.77 10.56
C LYS A 560 4.42 -16.55 11.22
N GLU A 561 3.30 -15.89 11.53
CA GLU A 561 2.13 -16.58 12.12
C GLU A 561 1.50 -17.61 11.18
N PHE A 562 1.43 -17.33 9.88
CA PHE A 562 0.99 -18.31 8.89
C PHE A 562 1.93 -19.51 8.82
N GLN A 563 3.25 -19.27 8.91
CA GLN A 563 4.25 -20.32 9.00
C GLN A 563 4.07 -21.18 10.26
N ASP A 564 3.88 -20.55 11.42
CA ASP A 564 3.72 -21.23 12.70
C ASP A 564 2.45 -22.11 12.71
N LYS A 565 1.38 -21.68 12.02
CA LYS A 565 0.18 -22.51 11.79
C LYS A 565 0.36 -23.60 10.71
N GLY A 566 1.50 -23.58 10.00
CA GLY A 566 1.81 -24.52 8.92
C GLY A 566 0.91 -24.34 7.70
N ALA A 567 0.53 -23.09 7.39
CA ALA A 567 -0.30 -22.76 6.24
C ALA A 567 0.40 -23.18 4.94
N ASP A 568 -0.29 -23.96 4.10
CA ASP A 568 0.14 -24.24 2.73
C ASP A 568 -0.56 -23.33 1.71
N THR A 569 -1.60 -22.61 2.15
CA THR A 569 -2.20 -21.48 1.46
C THR A 569 -2.92 -20.56 2.46
N VAL A 570 -3.04 -19.29 2.13
CA VAL A 570 -3.78 -18.29 2.93
C VAL A 570 -4.85 -17.65 2.06
N TYR A 571 -6.05 -17.49 2.62
CA TYR A 571 -7.15 -16.78 1.99
C TYR A 571 -7.65 -15.64 2.89
N ALA A 572 -7.69 -14.43 2.35
CA ALA A 572 -7.98 -13.23 3.11
C ALA A 572 -9.42 -12.74 2.93
N PHE A 573 -10.09 -12.46 4.04
CA PHE A 573 -11.40 -11.84 4.09
C PHE A 573 -11.28 -10.42 4.67
N GLN A 574 -11.37 -9.43 3.78
CA GLN A 574 -11.44 -8.02 4.16
C GLN A 574 -12.82 -7.71 4.75
N THR A 575 -12.86 -6.99 5.88
CA THR A 575 -14.14 -6.53 6.44
C THR A 575 -14.03 -5.17 7.13
N ARG A 576 -15.08 -4.35 6.96
CA ARG A 576 -15.32 -3.12 7.73
C ARG A 576 -16.59 -3.20 8.57
N ASN A 577 -17.22 -4.38 8.67
CA ASN A 577 -18.51 -4.59 9.32
C ASN A 577 -18.45 -5.77 10.32
N PRO A 578 -19.36 -5.81 11.32
CA PRO A 578 -19.54 -6.98 12.16
C PRO A 578 -19.83 -8.26 11.35
N THR A 579 -19.33 -9.39 11.83
CA THR A 579 -19.44 -10.70 11.16
C THR A 579 -20.71 -11.43 11.60
N HIS A 580 -21.68 -11.58 10.70
CA HIS A 580 -22.83 -12.46 10.91
C HIS A 580 -22.58 -13.86 10.32
N SER A 581 -23.44 -14.83 10.60
CA SER A 581 -23.29 -16.23 10.17
C SER A 581 -23.22 -16.41 8.66
N GLY A 582 -23.75 -15.47 7.87
CA GLY A 582 -23.56 -15.48 6.41
C GLY A 582 -22.09 -15.32 6.00
N HIS A 583 -21.38 -14.35 6.60
CA HIS A 583 -19.94 -14.18 6.37
C HIS A 583 -19.16 -15.39 6.89
N ALA A 584 -19.51 -15.91 8.08
CA ALA A 584 -18.87 -17.11 8.64
C ALA A 584 -19.06 -18.34 7.73
N TYR A 585 -20.26 -18.54 7.18
CA TYR A 585 -20.51 -19.61 6.20
C TYR A 585 -19.57 -19.50 5.00
N LEU A 586 -19.48 -18.31 4.40
CA LEU A 586 -18.66 -18.09 3.21
C LEU A 586 -17.16 -18.28 3.49
N MET A 587 -16.69 -17.85 4.67
CA MET A 587 -15.31 -18.06 5.10
C MET A 587 -14.97 -19.54 5.34
N ARG A 588 -15.92 -20.33 5.89
CA ARG A 588 -15.73 -21.77 6.08
C ARG A 588 -15.80 -22.54 4.76
N SER A 589 -16.78 -22.25 3.92
CA SER A 589 -16.94 -22.92 2.62
C SER A 589 -15.74 -22.67 1.71
N ALA A 590 -15.17 -21.45 1.73
CA ALA A 590 -13.93 -21.15 1.04
C ALA A 590 -12.77 -22.07 1.47
N GLY A 591 -12.58 -22.27 2.77
CA GLY A 591 -11.58 -23.20 3.29
C GLY A 591 -11.82 -24.65 2.87
N GLU A 592 -13.08 -25.11 2.87
CA GLU A 592 -13.45 -26.44 2.38
C GLU A 592 -13.18 -26.61 0.88
N ASP A 593 -13.48 -25.62 0.07
CA ASP A 593 -13.22 -25.65 -1.37
C ASP A 593 -11.72 -25.67 -1.68
N LEU A 594 -10.90 -24.98 -0.88
CA LEU A 594 -9.45 -25.10 -0.96
C LEU A 594 -8.97 -26.51 -0.57
N ARG A 595 -9.56 -27.15 0.45
CA ARG A 595 -9.25 -28.55 0.76
C ARG A 595 -9.61 -29.50 -0.37
N LYS A 596 -10.75 -29.29 -1.04
CA LYS A 596 -11.13 -30.06 -2.25
C LYS A 596 -10.15 -29.87 -3.41
N LYS A 597 -9.53 -28.69 -3.52
CA LYS A 597 -8.42 -28.44 -4.47
C LYS A 597 -7.09 -29.08 -4.04
N GLY A 598 -7.06 -29.75 -2.89
CA GLY A 598 -5.94 -30.54 -2.39
C GLY A 598 -5.03 -29.81 -1.41
N TYR A 599 -5.35 -28.57 -0.99
CA TYR A 599 -4.63 -27.90 0.10
C TYR A 599 -4.91 -28.63 1.43
N GLN A 600 -3.86 -28.87 2.21
CA GLN A 600 -3.93 -29.61 3.46
C GLN A 600 -4.27 -28.70 4.64
N LYS A 601 -3.75 -27.47 4.66
CA LYS A 601 -3.89 -26.50 5.76
C LYS A 601 -4.18 -25.09 5.25
N PRO A 602 -5.33 -24.85 4.59
CA PRO A 602 -5.74 -23.49 4.25
C PRO A 602 -6.03 -22.71 5.53
N VAL A 603 -5.40 -21.54 5.67
CA VAL A 603 -5.61 -20.63 6.82
C VAL A 603 -6.39 -19.40 6.37
N LEU A 604 -7.47 -19.09 7.09
CA LEU A 604 -8.23 -17.87 6.94
C LEU A 604 -7.47 -16.72 7.59
N TRP A 605 -7.31 -15.62 6.87
CA TRP A 605 -7.02 -14.33 7.49
C TRP A 605 -8.29 -13.49 7.56
N LEU A 606 -8.86 -13.39 8.77
CA LEU A 606 -9.91 -12.43 9.08
C LEU A 606 -9.28 -11.07 9.28
N SER A 607 -9.49 -10.17 8.32
CA SER A 607 -8.74 -8.93 8.21
C SER A 607 -9.65 -7.71 8.38
N PRO A 608 -10.02 -7.35 9.63
CA PRO A 608 -10.77 -6.12 9.88
C PRO A 608 -9.93 -4.89 9.52
N LEU A 609 -10.53 -3.95 8.80
CA LEU A 609 -9.92 -2.65 8.52
C LEU A 609 -9.85 -1.81 9.80
N GLY A 610 -8.69 -1.23 10.08
CA GLY A 610 -8.42 -0.46 11.29
C GLY A 610 -8.01 0.99 11.11
N GLY A 611 -7.59 1.41 9.91
CA GLY A 611 -7.37 2.84 9.64
C GLY A 611 -8.68 3.62 9.62
N TRP A 612 -8.60 4.90 9.29
CA TRP A 612 -9.75 5.81 9.22
C TRP A 612 -10.96 5.21 8.49
N THR A 613 -12.15 5.41 9.07
CA THR A 613 -13.45 5.08 8.49
C THR A 613 -14.41 6.26 8.68
N LYS A 614 -15.40 6.39 7.78
CA LYS A 614 -16.46 7.40 7.89
C LYS A 614 -17.33 7.19 9.14
N GLU A 615 -17.98 8.26 9.60
CA GLU A 615 -18.63 8.34 10.92
C GLU A 615 -19.78 7.34 11.13
N ASP A 616 -20.51 6.95 10.09
CA ASP A 616 -21.66 6.03 10.20
C ASP A 616 -21.28 4.54 10.12
N ASP A 617 -19.99 4.22 9.94
CA ASP A 617 -19.50 2.85 10.05
C ASP A 617 -19.44 2.39 11.53
N VAL A 618 -19.52 1.08 11.77
CA VAL A 618 -19.42 0.55 13.13
C VAL A 618 -17.98 0.74 13.64
N PRO A 619 -17.78 1.28 14.85
CA PRO A 619 -16.45 1.51 15.43
C PRO A 619 -15.55 0.28 15.45
N LEU A 620 -14.24 0.50 15.32
CA LEU A 620 -13.22 -0.54 15.27
C LEU A 620 -13.22 -1.44 16.50
N ASP A 621 -13.27 -0.86 17.70
CA ASP A 621 -13.30 -1.61 18.96
C ASP A 621 -14.53 -2.53 19.06
N VAL A 622 -15.70 -2.04 18.65
CA VAL A 622 -16.94 -2.83 18.56
C VAL A 622 -16.77 -3.99 17.57
N ARG A 623 -16.21 -3.73 16.38
CA ARG A 623 -15.99 -4.77 15.36
C ARG A 623 -15.01 -5.84 15.82
N VAL A 624 -13.86 -5.44 16.36
CA VAL A 624 -12.82 -6.36 16.83
C VAL A 624 -13.34 -7.20 17.98
N LYS A 625 -13.99 -6.60 18.98
CA LYS A 625 -14.63 -7.34 20.08
C LYS A 625 -15.68 -8.33 19.58
N GLN A 626 -16.50 -7.91 18.61
CA GLN A 626 -17.46 -8.82 17.98
C GLN A 626 -16.78 -9.99 17.26
N HIS A 627 -15.64 -9.76 16.60
CA HIS A 627 -14.85 -10.81 15.96
C HIS A 627 -14.16 -11.75 16.96
N GLU A 628 -13.71 -11.24 18.11
CA GLU A 628 -13.22 -12.05 19.22
C GLU A 628 -14.30 -13.04 19.69
N HIS A 629 -15.56 -12.59 19.81
CA HIS A 629 -16.68 -13.49 20.13
C HIS A 629 -16.94 -14.52 19.02
N VAL A 630 -16.75 -14.18 17.75
CA VAL A 630 -16.85 -15.12 16.62
C VAL A 630 -15.77 -16.20 16.70
N LEU A 631 -14.53 -15.84 17.02
CA LEU A 631 -13.44 -16.80 17.22
C LEU A 631 -13.66 -17.66 18.46
N LYS A 632 -14.07 -17.05 19.57
CA LYS A 632 -14.35 -17.77 20.84
C LYS A 632 -15.47 -18.81 20.67
N ALA A 633 -16.47 -18.53 19.85
CA ALA A 633 -17.53 -19.49 19.55
C ALA A 633 -17.01 -20.72 18.79
N GLY A 634 -15.88 -20.61 18.08
CA GLY A 634 -15.28 -21.72 17.35
C GLY A 634 -16.25 -22.37 16.36
N THR A 635 -16.18 -23.70 16.25
CA THR A 635 -17.11 -24.50 15.44
C THR A 635 -18.40 -24.88 16.15
N SER A 636 -18.59 -24.44 17.41
CA SER A 636 -19.77 -24.77 18.23
C SER A 636 -21.03 -24.00 17.84
N HIS A 637 -20.87 -22.90 17.08
CA HIS A 637 -21.96 -22.05 16.61
C HIS A 637 -21.86 -21.83 15.10
N PRO A 638 -22.97 -21.81 14.34
CA PRO A 638 -22.95 -21.59 12.89
C PRO A 638 -22.34 -20.24 12.48
N GLY A 639 -22.32 -19.26 13.38
CA GLY A 639 -21.66 -17.97 13.20
C GLY A 639 -20.22 -17.87 13.68
N GLY A 640 -19.65 -18.94 14.23
CA GLY A 640 -18.27 -18.96 14.72
C GLY A 640 -17.24 -19.39 13.66
N LEU A 641 -15.97 -19.10 13.94
CA LEU A 641 -14.81 -19.45 13.11
C LEU A 641 -13.79 -20.23 13.96
N ASP A 642 -13.18 -21.25 13.38
CA ASP A 642 -12.18 -22.09 14.04
C ASP A 642 -10.86 -21.31 14.28
N PRO A 643 -10.44 -21.09 15.55
CA PRO A 643 -9.19 -20.38 15.86
C PRO A 643 -7.92 -21.10 15.38
N GLU A 644 -7.95 -22.42 15.22
CA GLU A 644 -6.78 -23.18 14.75
C GLU A 644 -6.48 -22.86 13.29
N THR A 645 -7.52 -22.70 12.47
CA THR A 645 -7.43 -22.40 11.04
C THR A 645 -7.69 -20.93 10.69
N THR A 646 -7.75 -20.04 11.68
CA THR A 646 -7.97 -18.59 11.49
C THR A 646 -6.90 -17.75 12.17
N VAL A 647 -6.45 -16.70 11.48
CA VAL A 647 -5.66 -15.59 12.02
C VAL A 647 -6.51 -14.33 11.93
N MET A 648 -6.64 -13.60 13.05
CA MET A 648 -7.24 -12.28 13.05
C MET A 648 -6.16 -11.21 13.21
N ALA A 649 -6.11 -10.27 12.29
CA ALA A 649 -5.21 -9.12 12.38
C ALA A 649 -5.83 -7.90 11.71
N ILE A 650 -5.74 -6.77 12.41
CA ILE A 650 -6.19 -5.46 11.97
C ILE A 650 -5.28 -4.99 10.83
N TRP A 651 -5.89 -4.62 9.71
CA TRP A 651 -5.18 -4.00 8.59
C TRP A 651 -5.17 -2.47 8.76
N PRO A 652 -3.99 -1.80 8.77
CA PRO A 652 -3.88 -0.43 9.28
C PRO A 652 -4.30 0.67 8.30
N ALA A 653 -4.47 0.36 7.02
CA ALA A 653 -4.72 1.40 6.03
C ALA A 653 -6.09 2.10 6.21
N PRO A 654 -6.16 3.41 5.89
CA PRO A 654 -7.43 4.13 5.78
C PRO A 654 -8.37 3.50 4.75
N MET A 655 -9.67 3.56 5.04
CA MET A 655 -10.72 3.27 4.07
C MET A 655 -10.96 4.52 3.21
N VAL A 656 -10.63 4.46 1.92
CA VAL A 656 -10.76 5.63 1.04
C VAL A 656 -12.09 5.70 0.31
N TYR A 657 -12.88 4.61 0.32
CA TYR A 657 -14.17 4.42 -0.33
C TYR A 657 -14.15 4.60 -1.87
N ALA A 658 -13.06 4.19 -2.52
CA ALA A 658 -12.86 4.35 -3.97
C ALA A 658 -13.23 3.09 -4.79
N GLY A 659 -14.09 2.22 -4.25
CA GLY A 659 -14.72 1.12 -4.98
C GLY A 659 -13.73 0.23 -5.75
N PRO A 660 -13.90 0.06 -7.09
CA PRO A 660 -13.02 -0.78 -7.91
C PRO A 660 -11.53 -0.39 -7.89
N THR A 661 -11.20 0.88 -7.67
CA THR A 661 -9.81 1.34 -7.53
C THR A 661 -9.23 0.86 -6.20
N GLU A 662 -9.98 1.02 -5.11
CA GLU A 662 -9.51 0.68 -3.77
C GLU A 662 -9.45 -0.83 -3.51
N VAL A 663 -10.40 -1.60 -4.03
CA VAL A 663 -10.42 -3.05 -3.77
C VAL A 663 -9.17 -3.75 -4.31
N GLN A 664 -8.55 -3.21 -5.36
CA GLN A 664 -7.24 -3.65 -5.85
C GLN A 664 -6.16 -3.47 -4.76
N PHE A 665 -6.15 -2.34 -4.04
CA PHE A 665 -5.22 -2.12 -2.93
C PHE A 665 -5.53 -3.01 -1.71
N HIS A 666 -6.81 -3.29 -1.44
CA HIS A 666 -7.21 -4.26 -0.41
C HIS A 666 -6.63 -5.65 -0.71
N ALA A 667 -6.71 -6.10 -1.96
CA ALA A 667 -6.17 -7.38 -2.40
C ALA A 667 -4.63 -7.39 -2.38
N LYS A 668 -3.99 -6.37 -2.95
CA LYS A 668 -2.52 -6.29 -3.06
C LYS A 668 -1.84 -6.24 -1.69
N SER A 669 -2.40 -5.50 -0.74
CA SER A 669 -1.88 -5.44 0.63
C SER A 669 -1.94 -6.80 1.32
N ARG A 670 -2.95 -7.62 0.99
CA ARG A 670 -3.09 -8.98 1.54
C ARG A 670 -2.12 -9.95 0.88
N ARG A 671 -1.91 -9.83 -0.43
CA ARG A 671 -0.86 -10.55 -1.15
C ARG A 671 0.53 -10.25 -0.57
N SER A 672 0.81 -8.98 -0.28
CA SER A 672 2.08 -8.54 0.33
C SER A 672 2.37 -9.21 1.69
N ALA A 673 1.32 -9.60 2.43
CA ALA A 673 1.44 -10.36 3.68
C ALA A 673 1.26 -11.89 3.52
N GLY A 674 1.27 -12.41 2.28
CA GLY A 674 1.28 -13.86 2.00
C GLY A 674 -0.06 -14.50 1.67
N ALA A 675 -1.12 -13.72 1.40
CA ALA A 675 -2.40 -14.29 0.95
C ALA A 675 -2.34 -14.74 -0.52
N SER A 676 -2.58 -16.02 -0.78
CA SER A 676 -2.72 -16.58 -2.14
C SER A 676 -4.12 -16.33 -2.72
N TYR A 677 -5.13 -16.20 -1.86
CA TYR A 677 -6.51 -15.99 -2.24
C TYR A 677 -7.09 -14.71 -1.61
N PHE A 678 -7.90 -13.98 -2.36
CA PHE A 678 -8.68 -12.85 -1.86
C PHE A 678 -10.15 -13.10 -2.03
N VAL A 679 -10.92 -12.83 -0.98
CA VAL A 679 -12.36 -13.00 -1.01
C VAL A 679 -13.02 -11.65 -1.34
N VAL A 680 -13.83 -11.62 -2.40
CA VAL A 680 -14.48 -10.38 -2.87
C VAL A 680 -15.96 -10.58 -3.20
N GLY A 681 -16.79 -9.62 -2.78
CA GLY A 681 -18.23 -9.60 -2.99
C GLY A 681 -18.70 -8.51 -3.96
N ARG A 682 -20.00 -8.20 -3.88
CA ARG A 682 -20.64 -7.09 -4.60
C ARG A 682 -20.29 -5.76 -3.94
N ASP A 683 -20.09 -4.74 -4.75
CA ASP A 683 -19.78 -3.35 -4.37
C ASP A 683 -18.64 -3.26 -3.33
N PRO A 684 -17.50 -3.94 -3.56
CA PRO A 684 -16.42 -3.91 -2.60
C PRO A 684 -15.83 -2.51 -2.55
N ALA A 685 -15.54 -2.04 -1.34
CA ALA A 685 -15.05 -0.70 -1.08
C ALA A 685 -15.98 0.46 -1.53
N GLY A 686 -17.22 0.18 -1.93
CA GLY A 686 -18.17 1.20 -2.34
C GLY A 686 -18.87 1.92 -1.19
N MET A 687 -19.57 2.99 -1.57
CA MET A 687 -20.53 3.74 -0.75
C MET A 687 -21.58 4.41 -1.64
N LYS A 688 -22.60 4.99 -1.02
CA LYS A 688 -23.54 5.87 -1.73
C LYS A 688 -22.90 7.23 -2.00
N GLY A 689 -23.10 7.75 -3.21
CA GLY A 689 -22.72 9.13 -3.55
C GLY A 689 -23.72 10.16 -3.02
N SER A 690 -23.32 11.42 -3.03
CA SER A 690 -24.24 12.54 -2.80
C SER A 690 -25.26 12.69 -3.93
N PRO A 691 -26.38 13.40 -3.72
CA PRO A 691 -27.33 13.70 -4.79
C PRO A 691 -26.71 14.39 -6.01
N ASN A 692 -25.58 15.08 -5.84
CA ASN A 692 -24.86 15.77 -6.92
C ASN A 692 -23.93 14.83 -7.69
N ALA A 693 -23.53 13.71 -7.09
CA ALA A 693 -22.63 12.73 -7.69
C ALA A 693 -23.37 11.61 -8.45
N LEU A 694 -24.69 11.49 -8.26
CA LEU A 694 -25.49 10.38 -8.78
C LEU A 694 -26.47 10.82 -9.86
N ALA A 695 -26.66 9.96 -10.87
CA ALA A 695 -27.69 10.17 -11.90
C ALA A 695 -29.11 9.95 -11.36
N HIS A 696 -29.28 9.03 -10.40
CA HIS A 696 -30.53 8.77 -9.70
C HIS A 696 -30.30 8.56 -8.18
N PRO A 697 -31.20 9.01 -7.28
CA PRO A 697 -31.00 8.92 -5.83
C PRO A 697 -30.83 7.52 -5.22
N ASN A 698 -31.16 6.49 -5.99
CA ASN A 698 -31.03 5.08 -5.57
C ASN A 698 -29.76 4.41 -6.11
N ASP A 699 -28.98 5.11 -6.93
CA ASP A 699 -27.74 4.56 -7.48
C ASP A 699 -26.66 4.52 -6.40
N ASP A 700 -25.83 3.48 -6.46
CA ASP A 700 -24.58 3.43 -5.69
C ASP A 700 -23.50 4.22 -6.47
N LEU A 701 -22.43 4.65 -5.80
CA LEU A 701 -21.36 5.42 -6.46
C LEU A 701 -20.65 4.61 -7.56
N TYR A 702 -20.65 3.28 -7.40
CA TYR A 702 -20.05 2.32 -8.31
C TYR A 702 -21.06 1.24 -8.68
N ASP A 703 -20.91 0.67 -9.87
CA ASP A 703 -21.60 -0.56 -10.21
C ASP A 703 -21.10 -1.69 -9.29
N GLY A 704 -22.04 -2.46 -8.74
CA GLY A 704 -21.75 -3.49 -7.75
C GLY A 704 -20.86 -4.64 -8.27
N ASP A 705 -20.71 -4.80 -9.58
CA ASP A 705 -19.90 -5.88 -10.14
C ASP A 705 -18.50 -5.43 -10.59
N HIS A 706 -18.30 -4.12 -10.78
CA HIS A 706 -17.04 -3.57 -11.29
C HIS A 706 -15.82 -3.95 -10.44
N GLY A 707 -15.94 -3.95 -9.11
CA GLY A 707 -14.82 -4.33 -8.25
C GLY A 707 -14.35 -5.76 -8.48
N ARG A 708 -15.26 -6.69 -8.80
CA ARG A 708 -14.92 -8.09 -9.11
C ARG A 708 -14.22 -8.21 -10.46
N TYR A 709 -14.74 -7.54 -11.48
CA TYR A 709 -14.17 -7.58 -12.82
C TYR A 709 -12.79 -6.91 -12.86
N VAL A 710 -12.66 -5.72 -12.26
CA VAL A 710 -11.38 -4.99 -12.24
C VAL A 710 -10.29 -5.80 -11.51
N LEU A 711 -10.61 -6.47 -10.41
CA LEU A 711 -9.65 -7.32 -9.71
C LEU A 711 -9.13 -8.49 -10.56
N GLN A 712 -10.00 -9.14 -11.34
CA GLN A 712 -9.61 -10.28 -12.17
C GLN A 712 -8.59 -9.90 -13.25
N TYR A 713 -8.58 -8.64 -13.68
CA TYR A 713 -7.70 -8.13 -14.74
C TYR A 713 -6.66 -7.11 -14.25
N SER A 714 -6.54 -6.92 -12.93
CA SER A 714 -5.64 -5.92 -12.36
C SER A 714 -4.16 -6.30 -12.61
N PRO A 715 -3.35 -5.40 -13.19
CA PRO A 715 -1.93 -5.65 -13.41
C PRO A 715 -1.19 -5.78 -12.07
N GLY A 716 -0.25 -6.72 -11.98
CA GLY A 716 0.57 -6.93 -10.79
C GLY A 716 -0.10 -7.72 -9.65
N LEU A 717 -1.38 -8.10 -9.77
CA LEU A 717 -2.03 -9.10 -8.90
C LEU A 717 -1.92 -10.54 -9.46
N GLN A 718 -1.13 -10.72 -10.52
CA GLN A 718 -0.91 -12.01 -11.19
C GLN A 718 -0.41 -13.05 -10.17
N GLY A 719 -1.15 -14.14 -10.04
CA GLY A 719 -0.91 -15.20 -9.05
C GLY A 719 -1.83 -15.16 -7.83
N MET A 720 -2.50 -14.05 -7.53
CA MET A 720 -3.55 -14.01 -6.50
C MET A 720 -4.89 -14.48 -7.10
N GLN A 721 -5.53 -15.45 -6.46
CA GLN A 721 -6.79 -16.03 -6.95
C GLN A 721 -7.99 -15.43 -6.21
N MET A 722 -9.05 -15.11 -6.95
CA MET A 722 -10.26 -14.53 -6.37
C MET A 722 -11.26 -15.61 -5.97
N LEU A 723 -11.84 -15.49 -4.78
CA LEU A 723 -12.94 -16.33 -4.32
C LEU A 723 -14.23 -15.51 -4.37
N SER A 724 -15.11 -15.85 -5.32
CA SER A 724 -16.42 -15.22 -5.47
C SER A 724 -17.44 -15.82 -4.52
N PHE A 725 -18.32 -14.99 -3.98
CA PHE A 725 -19.42 -15.48 -3.16
C PHE A 725 -20.64 -15.92 -3.96
N VAL A 726 -21.30 -16.94 -3.41
CA VAL A 726 -22.71 -17.22 -3.67
C VAL A 726 -23.57 -16.45 -2.67
N LYS A 727 -24.74 -15.97 -3.11
CA LYS A 727 -25.69 -15.31 -2.21
C LYS A 727 -26.22 -16.35 -1.20
N VAL A 728 -26.16 -16.02 0.08
CA VAL A 728 -26.69 -16.85 1.18
C VAL A 728 -27.86 -16.16 1.89
N MET A 729 -28.80 -16.95 2.38
CA MET A 729 -29.98 -16.49 3.12
C MET A 729 -30.15 -17.32 4.39
N TYR A 730 -30.89 -16.80 5.36
CA TYR A 730 -31.18 -17.52 6.59
C TYR A 730 -32.30 -18.53 6.34
N ASP A 731 -32.06 -19.80 6.60
CA ASP A 731 -33.06 -20.86 6.53
C ASP A 731 -33.77 -21.00 7.88
N ILE A 732 -35.08 -20.79 7.89
CA ILE A 732 -35.93 -20.84 9.08
C ILE A 732 -36.03 -22.26 9.65
N SER A 733 -36.00 -23.28 8.80
CA SER A 733 -36.15 -24.69 9.21
C SER A 733 -34.91 -25.20 9.93
N ASP A 734 -33.73 -24.83 9.42
CA ASP A 734 -32.44 -25.31 9.96
C ASP A 734 -31.76 -24.32 10.92
N ASN A 735 -32.28 -23.10 11.02
CA ASN A 735 -31.71 -22.00 11.82
C ASN A 735 -30.24 -21.66 11.47
N VAL A 736 -29.89 -21.72 10.18
CA VAL A 736 -28.54 -21.44 9.68
C VAL A 736 -28.55 -20.66 8.38
N MET A 737 -27.45 -19.97 8.10
CA MET A 737 -27.21 -19.32 6.81
C MET A 737 -26.69 -20.34 5.81
N LYS A 738 -27.30 -20.42 4.63
CA LYS A 738 -26.86 -21.27 3.51
C LYS A 738 -27.35 -20.74 2.17
N VAL A 739 -26.92 -21.39 1.08
CA VAL A 739 -27.41 -21.08 -0.27
C VAL A 739 -28.91 -21.38 -0.34
N PRO A 740 -29.74 -20.43 -0.83
CA PRO A 740 -31.18 -20.62 -0.88
C PRO A 740 -31.55 -21.74 -1.88
N ASP A 741 -32.50 -22.58 -1.47
CA ASP A 741 -33.03 -23.67 -2.30
C ASP A 741 -34.28 -23.17 -3.06
N PRO A 742 -34.22 -23.06 -4.40
CA PRO A 742 -35.33 -22.56 -5.21
C PRO A 742 -36.65 -23.33 -5.01
N SER A 743 -36.60 -24.60 -4.62
CA SER A 743 -37.80 -25.42 -4.44
C SER A 743 -38.59 -25.11 -3.16
N ARG A 744 -37.97 -24.38 -2.22
CA ARG A 744 -38.56 -24.04 -0.91
C ARG A 744 -38.15 -22.63 -0.45
N MET A 745 -38.16 -21.67 -1.39
CA MET A 745 -37.77 -20.28 -1.15
C MET A 745 -38.53 -19.60 0.01
N GLN A 746 -39.74 -20.05 0.32
CA GLN A 746 -40.53 -19.57 1.45
C GLN A 746 -39.87 -19.81 2.82
N ASP A 747 -38.96 -20.78 2.92
CA ASP A 747 -38.23 -21.09 4.16
C ASP A 747 -37.01 -20.17 4.36
N PHE A 748 -36.71 -19.30 3.40
CA PHE A 748 -35.53 -18.44 3.41
C PHE A 748 -35.88 -16.97 3.61
N ILE A 749 -35.19 -16.33 4.54
CA ILE A 749 -35.34 -14.89 4.82
C ILE A 749 -34.04 -14.12 4.59
N SER A 750 -34.17 -12.94 4.00
CA SER A 750 -33.10 -11.96 3.88
C SER A 750 -33.14 -10.99 5.06
N ILE A 751 -32.00 -10.78 5.71
CA ILE A 751 -31.85 -9.77 6.76
C ILE A 751 -30.83 -8.75 6.25
N SER A 752 -31.33 -7.60 5.77
CA SER A 752 -30.47 -6.52 5.29
C SER A 752 -29.72 -5.87 6.45
N GLY A 753 -28.60 -5.21 6.14
CA GLY A 753 -27.87 -4.40 7.13
C GLY A 753 -28.78 -3.39 7.83
N THR A 754 -29.63 -2.66 7.08
CA THR A 754 -30.60 -1.71 7.65
C THR A 754 -31.57 -2.37 8.64
N LYS A 755 -32.09 -3.55 8.30
CA LYS A 755 -32.99 -4.31 9.20
C LYS A 755 -32.27 -4.77 10.46
N MET A 756 -31.03 -5.26 10.32
CA MET A 756 -30.19 -5.68 11.44
C MET A 756 -29.90 -4.51 12.39
N ARG A 757 -29.54 -3.33 11.86
CA ARG A 757 -29.30 -2.11 12.65
C ARG A 757 -30.55 -1.67 13.43
N LEU A 758 -31.72 -1.72 12.79
CA LEU A 758 -33.00 -1.38 13.44
C LEU A 758 -33.30 -2.33 14.60
N LEU A 759 -33.13 -3.63 14.40
CA LEU A 759 -33.31 -4.63 15.47
C LEU A 759 -32.33 -4.41 16.62
N ALA A 760 -31.07 -4.11 16.32
CA ALA A 760 -30.07 -3.84 17.36
C ALA A 760 -30.41 -2.58 18.18
N ARG A 761 -30.84 -1.50 17.52
CA ARG A 761 -31.33 -0.28 18.18
C ARG A 761 -32.52 -0.53 19.10
N ASN A 762 -33.43 -1.40 18.68
CA ASN A 762 -34.59 -1.79 19.48
C ASN A 762 -34.24 -2.78 20.62
N GLY A 763 -32.98 -3.19 20.74
CA GLY A 763 -32.55 -4.16 21.75
C GLY A 763 -33.12 -5.56 21.52
N ALA A 764 -33.30 -5.96 20.26
CA ALA A 764 -33.87 -7.24 19.91
C ALA A 764 -33.08 -8.41 20.52
N THR A 765 -33.79 -9.43 20.99
CA THR A 765 -33.20 -10.66 21.56
C THR A 765 -33.29 -11.81 20.55
N PRO A 766 -32.53 -12.91 20.72
CA PRO A 766 -32.67 -14.07 19.85
C PRO A 766 -34.11 -14.62 19.81
N CYS A 767 -34.65 -14.87 18.62
CA CYS A 767 -35.96 -15.50 18.42
C CYS A 767 -35.93 -16.97 18.89
N SER A 768 -37.09 -17.54 19.22
CA SER A 768 -37.21 -19.00 19.45
C SER A 768 -36.75 -19.78 18.22
N PRO A 769 -35.85 -20.77 18.35
CA PRO A 769 -35.38 -21.59 17.22
C PRO A 769 -36.50 -22.37 16.52
N THR A 770 -37.62 -22.62 17.19
CA THR A 770 -38.73 -23.41 16.65
C THR A 770 -39.87 -22.55 16.08
N ASN A 771 -39.80 -21.22 16.23
CA ASN A 771 -40.85 -20.32 15.78
C ASN A 771 -40.27 -18.95 15.43
N ILE A 772 -39.70 -18.83 14.23
CA ILE A 772 -39.15 -17.57 13.72
C ILE A 772 -40.29 -16.73 13.11
N PRO A 773 -40.57 -15.53 13.64
CA PRO A 773 -41.66 -14.69 13.14
C PRO A 773 -41.39 -14.17 11.72
N THR A 774 -42.43 -14.04 10.90
CA THR A 774 -42.34 -13.45 9.56
C THR A 774 -41.92 -11.97 9.63
N ASP A 775 -42.46 -11.22 10.59
CA ASP A 775 -42.07 -9.84 10.86
C ASP A 775 -41.15 -9.76 12.10
N LEU A 776 -39.85 -9.89 11.82
CA LEU A 776 -38.80 -9.79 12.84
C LEU A 776 -38.78 -8.43 13.56
N VAL A 777 -39.17 -7.34 12.88
CA VAL A 777 -39.13 -5.98 13.46
C VAL A 777 -40.27 -5.83 14.45
N ALA A 778 -41.48 -6.25 14.07
CA ALA A 778 -42.64 -6.24 14.97
C ALA A 778 -42.42 -7.16 16.19
N ALA A 779 -41.81 -8.34 15.99
CA ALA A 779 -41.49 -9.26 17.06
C ALA A 779 -40.27 -8.84 17.91
N ASN A 780 -39.52 -7.83 17.46
CA ASN A 780 -38.27 -7.36 18.05
C ASN A 780 -37.30 -8.50 18.43
N CYS A 781 -37.07 -9.42 17.49
CA CYS A 781 -36.16 -10.53 17.69
C CYS A 781 -35.25 -10.75 16.47
N ILE A 782 -34.05 -11.28 16.71
CA ILE A 782 -33.11 -11.69 15.66
C ILE A 782 -33.09 -13.22 15.56
N PRO A 783 -33.17 -13.84 14.36
CA PRO A 783 -33.21 -15.29 14.27
C PRO A 783 -32.03 -15.99 14.94
N SER A 784 -32.32 -17.05 15.72
CA SER A 784 -31.31 -17.82 16.45
C SER A 784 -30.28 -18.41 15.49
N GLY A 785 -28.99 -18.17 15.72
CA GLY A 785 -27.95 -18.64 14.80
C GLY A 785 -27.60 -17.67 13.66
N PHE A 786 -28.28 -16.52 13.52
CA PHE A 786 -27.90 -15.47 12.56
C PHE A 786 -26.56 -14.78 12.92
N MET A 787 -26.27 -14.64 14.22
CA MET A 787 -25.02 -14.11 14.75
C MET A 787 -24.70 -14.83 16.06
N VAL A 788 -23.42 -14.91 16.43
CA VAL A 788 -23.02 -15.43 17.76
C VAL A 788 -23.66 -14.56 18.85
N PRO A 789 -24.27 -15.14 19.92
CA PRO A 789 -25.02 -14.38 20.92
C PRO A 789 -24.25 -13.21 21.55
N ASP A 790 -23.07 -13.45 22.12
CA ASP A 790 -22.24 -12.38 22.71
C ASP A 790 -21.84 -11.30 21.68
N GLY A 791 -21.67 -11.70 20.42
CA GLY A 791 -21.39 -10.77 19.32
C GLY A 791 -22.61 -9.92 18.97
N TRP A 792 -23.82 -10.49 19.03
CA TRP A 792 -25.07 -9.74 18.88
C TRP A 792 -25.28 -8.75 20.02
N GLU A 793 -25.03 -9.17 21.27
CA GLU A 793 -25.09 -8.28 22.44
C GLU A 793 -24.13 -7.11 22.32
N THR A 794 -22.91 -7.33 21.82
CA THR A 794 -21.93 -6.26 21.54
C THR A 794 -22.46 -5.27 20.51
N VAL A 795 -23.11 -5.74 19.46
CA VAL A 795 -23.72 -4.89 18.43
C VAL A 795 -24.94 -4.13 18.96
N VAL A 796 -25.78 -4.76 19.79
CA VAL A 796 -26.91 -4.13 20.48
C VAL A 796 -26.42 -3.03 21.44
N ASP A 797 -25.39 -3.31 22.23
CA ASP A 797 -24.81 -2.33 23.17
C ASP A 797 -24.31 -1.08 22.44
N TYR A 798 -23.64 -1.26 21.29
CA TYR A 798 -23.26 -0.15 20.42
C TYR A 798 -24.49 0.64 19.94
N TYR A 799 -25.45 -0.02 19.30
CA TYR A 799 -26.58 0.69 18.68
C TYR A 799 -27.53 1.36 19.68
N ARG A 800 -27.62 0.87 20.93
CA ARG A 800 -28.40 1.52 22.00
C ARG A 800 -27.66 2.69 22.66
N ASN A 801 -26.34 2.76 22.49
CA ASN A 801 -25.49 3.76 23.13
C ASN A 801 -24.60 4.49 22.11
N ILE A 802 -25.08 4.64 20.88
CA ILE A 802 -24.31 5.22 19.77
C ILE A 802 -23.90 6.67 20.07
N ASP A 803 -24.78 7.41 20.75
CA ASP A 803 -24.60 8.83 21.06
C ASP A 803 -23.78 9.10 22.33
N VAL A 804 -23.25 8.06 23.00
CA VAL A 804 -22.46 8.24 24.24
C VAL A 804 -21.04 8.74 23.88
N PRO A 805 -20.69 10.01 24.16
CA PRO A 805 -19.44 10.59 23.68
C PRO A 805 -18.21 9.89 24.27
N GLY A 806 -17.20 9.63 23.43
CA GLY A 806 -15.92 9.06 23.85
C GLY A 806 -15.96 7.59 24.31
N ARG A 807 -17.10 6.91 24.18
CA ARG A 807 -17.24 5.48 24.52
C ARG A 807 -16.61 4.55 23.48
N TRP A 808 -16.63 4.95 22.22
CA TRP A 808 -16.25 4.11 21.08
C TRP A 808 -14.98 4.61 20.39
N THR A 809 -14.18 3.67 19.91
CA THR A 809 -12.97 3.94 19.12
C THR A 809 -13.30 3.70 17.65
N PRO A 810 -13.62 4.76 16.87
CA PRO A 810 -14.14 4.59 15.52
C PRO A 810 -13.13 3.89 14.61
N TRP A 811 -11.86 4.25 14.75
CA TRP A 811 -10.71 3.73 14.01
C TRP A 811 -9.42 3.99 14.80
N SER A 812 -8.28 3.52 14.29
CA SER A 812 -6.97 3.61 14.95
C SER A 812 -6.49 5.06 15.06
N LYS A 813 -6.77 5.68 16.21
CA LYS A 813 -6.34 7.03 16.58
C LYS A 813 -5.49 6.99 17.85
N PRO A 814 -4.30 7.61 17.89
CA PRO A 814 -3.42 7.53 19.05
C PRO A 814 -4.05 8.12 20.31
N ILE A 815 -3.98 7.37 21.41
CA ILE A 815 -4.23 7.86 22.76
C ILE A 815 -2.88 8.15 23.39
N VAL A 816 -2.60 9.45 23.55
CA VAL A 816 -1.34 9.95 24.12
C VAL A 816 -1.58 10.54 25.50
N ASN A 817 -0.59 10.37 26.38
CA ASN A 817 -0.59 11.09 27.64
C ASN A 817 -0.21 12.54 27.37
N PRO A 818 -0.89 13.52 27.99
CA PRO A 818 -0.51 14.92 27.81
C PRO A 818 0.91 15.15 28.36
N PRO A 819 1.77 15.93 27.68
CA PRO A 819 3.08 16.33 28.18
C PRO A 819 2.95 17.41 29.27
N ALA A 820 2.19 17.08 30.32
CA ALA A 820 1.78 17.98 31.38
C ALA A 820 2.88 18.20 32.43
N ASP A 821 2.88 19.36 33.05
CA ASP A 821 3.76 19.69 34.17
C ASP A 821 3.41 18.86 35.42
N ALA A 822 4.41 18.58 36.26
CA ALA A 822 4.24 17.75 37.45
C ALA A 822 3.26 18.35 38.48
N GLN A 823 3.05 19.67 38.47
CA GLN A 823 2.11 20.36 39.35
C GLN A 823 0.70 20.46 38.76
N THR A 824 0.31 19.55 37.88
CA THR A 824 -0.99 19.56 37.21
C THR A 824 -1.76 18.26 37.43
N LYS A 825 -3.08 18.31 37.25
CA LYS A 825 -3.96 17.15 37.18
C LYS A 825 -4.91 17.32 36.00
N TYR A 826 -5.23 16.23 35.31
CA TYR A 826 -6.16 16.27 34.19
C TYR A 826 -7.25 15.21 34.30
N LYS A 827 -8.37 15.45 33.60
CA LYS A 827 -9.48 14.52 33.39
C LYS A 827 -9.74 14.42 31.89
N GLY A 828 -10.24 13.26 31.43
CA GLY A 828 -10.52 13.02 30.03
C GLY A 828 -9.28 12.57 29.25
N LYS A 829 -9.39 12.54 27.92
CA LYS A 829 -8.32 12.12 27.00
C LYS A 829 -7.91 13.32 26.15
N LEU A 830 -6.60 13.60 26.06
CA LEU A 830 -6.07 14.64 25.17
C LEU A 830 -6.47 14.33 23.72
N GLY A 831 -6.83 15.34 22.93
CA GLY A 831 -7.37 15.15 21.58
C GLY A 831 -8.87 14.90 21.53
N PHE A 832 -9.58 15.08 22.65
CA PHE A 832 -11.04 15.00 22.78
C PHE A 832 -11.58 16.16 23.62
N ASN A 833 -12.79 16.66 23.32
CA ASN A 833 -13.45 17.76 24.05
C ASN A 833 -13.66 17.50 25.56
N SER A 834 -13.52 16.24 26.00
CA SER A 834 -13.59 15.86 27.42
C SER A 834 -12.35 16.23 28.24
N PHE A 835 -11.25 16.61 27.57
CA PHE A 835 -9.99 16.93 28.23
C PHE A 835 -10.07 18.22 29.03
N MET A 836 -9.66 18.16 30.29
CA MET A 836 -9.56 19.32 31.18
C MET A 836 -8.29 19.19 32.03
N LEU A 837 -7.43 20.20 32.00
CA LEU A 837 -6.22 20.27 32.81
C LEU A 837 -6.31 21.41 33.84
N ARG A 838 -5.91 21.14 35.08
CA ARG A 838 -5.93 22.10 36.20
C ARG A 838 -4.61 22.05 36.98
N SER A 839 -4.30 23.14 37.67
CA SER A 839 -3.18 23.15 38.60
C SER A 839 -3.51 22.35 39.87
N THR A 840 -2.46 21.85 40.50
CA THR A 840 -2.47 21.32 41.87
C THR A 840 -1.85 22.30 42.87
N ALA A 841 -1.13 23.31 42.38
CA ALA A 841 -0.45 24.33 43.19
C ALA A 841 -1.31 25.59 43.41
N VAL A 842 -2.16 25.94 42.43
CA VAL A 842 -3.04 27.12 42.49
C VAL A 842 -4.49 26.76 42.13
N ASP A 843 -5.44 27.62 42.50
CA ASP A 843 -6.87 27.38 42.23
C ASP A 843 -7.25 27.75 40.78
N SER A 844 -6.64 28.80 40.22
CA SER A 844 -6.76 29.21 38.83
C SER A 844 -5.42 29.67 38.25
N TYR A 845 -5.09 29.15 37.07
CA TYR A 845 -3.93 29.60 36.29
C TYR A 845 -4.00 31.08 35.93
N TRP A 846 -5.21 31.58 35.67
CA TRP A 846 -5.41 32.97 35.27
C TRP A 846 -5.32 33.91 36.47
N HIS A 847 -5.88 33.56 37.61
CA HIS A 847 -6.11 34.51 38.69
C HIS A 847 -5.09 34.45 39.83
N ASP A 848 -4.55 33.27 40.14
CA ASP A 848 -3.71 33.07 41.33
C ASP A 848 -2.20 33.12 41.02
N VAL A 849 -1.80 32.95 39.76
CA VAL A 849 -0.39 33.05 39.36
C VAL A 849 -0.01 34.53 39.21
N PRO A 850 1.03 35.02 39.88
CA PRO A 850 1.45 36.42 39.73
C PRO A 850 1.91 36.73 38.30
N VAL A 851 1.50 37.88 37.75
CA VAL A 851 1.95 38.34 36.42
C VAL A 851 3.48 38.48 36.32
N ARG A 852 4.14 38.98 37.38
CA ARG A 852 5.59 39.20 37.42
C ARG A 852 6.31 38.09 38.17
N SER A 853 7.47 37.70 37.64
CA SER A 853 8.42 36.86 38.35
C SER A 853 9.32 37.71 39.25
N GLU A 854 9.75 37.17 40.40
CA GLU A 854 10.72 37.84 41.29
C GLU A 854 12.13 37.95 40.67
N LYS A 855 12.35 37.36 39.49
CA LYS A 855 13.65 37.17 38.84
C LYS A 855 14.17 38.33 37.98
N GLY A 856 13.52 39.50 38.00
CA GLY A 856 14.07 40.73 37.40
C GLY A 856 13.08 41.59 36.61
N ASN A 857 13.57 42.73 36.10
CA ASN A 857 12.80 43.61 35.22
C ASN A 857 12.53 42.91 33.87
N PHE A 858 11.36 43.14 33.27
CA PHE A 858 10.91 42.51 32.01
C PHE A 858 10.65 40.99 32.07
N VAL A 859 10.58 40.41 33.28
CA VAL A 859 10.25 38.98 33.45
C VAL A 859 8.81 38.81 33.92
N ILE A 860 8.04 38.05 33.14
CA ILE A 860 6.67 37.64 33.46
C ILE A 860 6.63 36.16 33.82
N ASN A 861 5.56 35.70 34.45
CA ASN A 861 5.23 34.27 34.43
C ASN A 861 4.29 34.01 33.23
N MET A 862 4.57 32.95 32.49
CA MET A 862 3.70 32.39 31.45
C MET A 862 3.10 31.09 31.98
N VAL A 863 1.84 30.82 31.64
CA VAL A 863 1.26 29.47 31.76
C VAL A 863 1.24 28.86 30.37
N THR A 864 1.96 27.76 30.17
CA THR A 864 2.01 27.08 28.86
C THR A 864 0.72 26.32 28.60
N GLU A 865 0.05 26.61 27.49
CA GLU A 865 -1.19 25.93 27.08
C GLU A 865 -0.93 24.93 25.97
N ILE A 866 -0.18 25.34 24.94
CA ILE A 866 0.19 24.50 23.80
C ILE A 866 1.71 24.40 23.74
N PRO A 867 2.29 23.25 24.10
CA PRO A 867 3.70 22.98 23.87
C PRO A 867 4.10 23.09 22.40
N MET A 868 5.35 23.49 22.16
CA MET A 868 5.95 23.56 20.83
C MET A 868 5.76 22.25 20.06
N HIS A 869 5.49 22.36 18.76
CA HIS A 869 5.17 21.29 17.82
C HIS A 869 3.79 20.63 17.94
N MET A 870 3.06 20.85 19.04
CA MET A 870 1.67 20.39 19.15
C MET A 870 0.74 21.31 18.36
N THR A 871 -0.28 20.74 17.72
CA THR A 871 -1.27 21.54 16.98
C THR A 871 -2.64 21.56 17.63
N ALA A 872 -2.90 20.74 18.65
CA ALA A 872 -4.15 20.79 19.41
C ALA A 872 -4.34 22.21 19.99
N LYS A 873 -5.40 22.91 19.57
CA LYS A 873 -5.69 24.27 20.05
C LYS A 873 -6.25 24.18 21.47
N LEU A 874 -5.38 24.41 22.45
CA LEU A 874 -5.70 24.35 23.88
C LEU A 874 -5.68 25.75 24.45
N GLU A 875 -6.75 26.10 25.16
CA GLU A 875 -6.93 27.42 25.77
C GLU A 875 -7.57 27.29 27.15
N LEU A 876 -7.29 28.26 28.01
CA LEU A 876 -7.88 28.40 29.32
C LEU A 876 -9.36 28.76 29.17
N ASN A 877 -10.22 27.92 29.73
CA ASN A 877 -11.64 28.21 29.75
C ASN A 877 -11.96 29.25 30.83
N LYS A 878 -12.34 30.46 30.42
CA LYS A 878 -12.63 31.58 31.32
C LYS A 878 -13.93 31.43 32.14
N GLU A 879 -14.85 30.59 31.68
CA GLU A 879 -16.22 30.49 32.24
C GLU A 879 -16.37 29.36 33.26
N LEU A 880 -15.61 28.27 33.09
CA LEU A 880 -15.69 27.12 33.97
C LEU A 880 -14.95 27.36 35.30
N PRO A 881 -15.46 26.79 36.41
CA PRO A 881 -14.77 26.88 37.70
C PRO A 881 -13.33 26.41 37.63
N HIS A 882 -12.43 27.17 38.27
CA HIS A 882 -10.97 26.96 38.33
C HIS A 882 -10.20 27.24 37.03
N ASN A 883 -10.88 27.74 35.99
CA ASN A 883 -10.30 28.04 34.69
C ASN A 883 -9.39 26.93 34.12
N PRO A 884 -9.93 25.72 33.84
CA PRO A 884 -9.14 24.63 33.29
C PRO A 884 -8.67 24.95 31.86
N ILE A 885 -7.50 24.44 31.48
CA ILE A 885 -7.06 24.40 30.09
C ILE A 885 -7.81 23.26 29.38
N MET A 886 -8.42 23.55 28.24
CA MET A 886 -9.26 22.64 27.46
C MET A 886 -8.97 22.78 25.97
N GLN A 887 -9.31 21.76 25.18
CA GLN A 887 -9.18 21.85 23.72
C GLN A 887 -10.42 22.49 23.12
N ASP A 888 -10.22 23.41 22.19
CA ASP A 888 -11.28 24.03 21.42
C ASP A 888 -12.00 23.05 20.50
N ALA A 889 -13.26 23.38 20.18
CA ALA A 889 -14.05 22.68 19.20
C ALA A 889 -14.31 23.56 17.96
N ASN A 890 -14.38 22.93 16.79
CA ASN A 890 -14.92 23.53 15.57
C ASN A 890 -16.44 23.64 15.66
N ASP A 891 -17.07 24.33 14.70
CA ASP A 891 -18.53 24.53 14.65
C ASP A 891 -19.32 23.21 14.57
N ASP A 892 -18.71 22.14 14.05
CA ASP A 892 -19.28 20.79 13.97
C ASP A 892 -19.09 19.97 15.26
N GLY A 893 -18.44 20.54 16.28
CA GLY A 893 -18.14 19.90 17.55
C GLY A 893 -16.88 19.02 17.54
N SER A 894 -16.18 18.87 16.42
CA SER A 894 -14.89 18.18 16.37
C SER A 894 -13.79 18.98 17.07
N THR A 895 -12.80 18.31 17.65
CA THR A 895 -11.64 18.98 18.27
C THR A 895 -10.83 19.77 17.25
N ARG A 896 -10.42 20.99 17.62
CA ARG A 896 -9.70 21.91 16.74
C ARG A 896 -8.18 21.73 16.81
N TYR A 897 -7.53 21.86 15.65
CA TYR A 897 -6.08 21.79 15.47
C TYR A 897 -5.59 22.89 14.54
N TYR A 898 -4.37 23.39 14.75
CA TYR A 898 -3.67 24.16 13.71
C TYR A 898 -3.30 23.26 12.53
N THR A 899 -3.63 23.71 11.32
CA THR A 899 -3.46 22.94 10.07
C THR A 899 -2.46 23.57 9.10
N TYR A 900 -2.02 24.80 9.36
CA TYR A 900 -1.12 25.55 8.47
C TYR A 900 0.33 25.01 8.46
N GLY A 901 0.78 24.40 9.55
CA GLY A 901 2.11 23.81 9.68
C GLY A 901 2.38 23.34 11.12
N THR A 902 3.63 23.00 11.42
CA THR A 902 4.04 22.66 12.79
C THR A 902 4.45 23.93 13.56
N PRO A 903 3.83 24.26 14.71
CA PRO A 903 4.25 25.37 15.55
C PRO A 903 5.69 25.21 16.00
N PHE A 904 6.46 26.28 15.90
CA PHE A 904 7.88 26.35 16.26
C PHE A 904 8.12 27.24 17.49
N PHE A 905 7.06 27.50 18.25
CA PHE A 905 7.00 28.26 19.49
C PHE A 905 6.09 27.51 20.47
N ASN A 906 6.25 27.77 21.77
CA ASN A 906 5.26 27.41 22.78
C ASN A 906 4.21 28.52 22.88
N TYR A 907 2.95 28.17 23.10
CA TYR A 907 1.85 29.12 23.25
C TYR A 907 1.24 29.03 24.64
N GLY A 908 0.74 30.16 25.12
CA GLY A 908 -0.03 30.21 26.36
C GLY A 908 -0.46 31.62 26.70
N LEU A 909 -0.74 31.82 27.99
CA LEU A 909 -1.24 33.09 28.50
C LEU A 909 -0.33 33.72 29.55
N ILE A 910 -0.50 35.02 29.73
CA ILE A 910 0.08 35.79 30.83
C ILE A 910 -0.98 35.91 31.95
N PRO A 911 -0.76 35.31 33.13
CA PRO A 911 -1.70 35.37 34.24
C PRO A 911 -1.96 36.80 34.70
N GLN A 912 -3.14 37.00 35.30
CA GLN A 912 -3.61 38.26 35.85
C GLN A 912 -3.61 39.40 34.84
N THR A 913 -3.88 39.11 33.57
CA THR A 913 -4.08 40.10 32.51
C THR A 913 -5.44 39.87 31.85
N TRP A 914 -6.03 40.90 31.24
CA TRP A 914 -7.30 40.77 30.54
C TRP A 914 -7.44 41.87 29.48
N GLU A 915 -7.75 41.48 28.24
CA GLU A 915 -7.98 42.38 27.11
C GLU A 915 -9.45 42.84 27.05
N ASP A 916 -9.73 43.98 27.71
CA ASP A 916 -11.09 44.53 27.79
C ASP A 916 -11.71 44.89 26.41
N PRO A 917 -12.83 44.26 26.00
CA PRO A 917 -13.50 44.55 24.73
C PRO A 917 -14.14 45.94 24.65
N SER A 918 -14.39 46.59 25.79
CA SER A 918 -15.01 47.91 25.84
C SER A 918 -14.03 49.05 25.58
N LEU A 919 -12.72 48.80 25.75
CA LEU A 919 -11.67 49.80 25.59
C LEU A 919 -11.01 49.65 24.22
N LYS A 920 -11.38 50.56 23.31
CA LYS A 920 -10.90 50.56 21.94
C LYS A 920 -9.47 51.11 21.82
N SER A 921 -8.65 50.47 21.00
CA SER A 921 -7.35 50.97 20.55
C SER A 921 -7.51 52.27 19.75
N LEU A 922 -6.40 52.93 19.42
CA LEU A 922 -6.40 54.13 18.56
C LEU A 922 -7.05 53.87 17.20
N ASP A 923 -6.97 52.62 16.71
CA ASP A 923 -7.56 52.17 15.45
C ASP A 923 -9.02 51.72 15.60
N GLY A 924 -9.60 51.81 16.81
CA GLY A 924 -11.02 51.64 17.06
C GLY A 924 -11.48 50.22 17.41
N PHE A 925 -10.55 49.29 17.60
CA PHE A 925 -10.81 47.87 17.92
C PHE A 925 -10.72 47.61 19.43
N GLY A 926 -11.69 46.89 20.01
CA GLY A 926 -11.64 46.47 21.42
C GLY A 926 -10.76 45.23 21.61
N GLY A 927 -10.41 44.88 22.84
CA GLY A 927 -9.73 43.59 23.13
C GLY A 927 -10.62 42.37 22.84
N ASP A 928 -10.00 41.19 22.73
CA ASP A 928 -10.62 39.90 22.42
C ASP A 928 -11.34 39.21 23.60
N ASN A 929 -11.38 39.87 24.78
CA ASN A 929 -11.96 39.35 26.02
C ASN A 929 -11.15 38.22 26.68
N ASP A 930 -9.89 37.99 26.29
CA ASP A 930 -9.04 36.94 26.81
C ASP A 930 -7.93 37.44 27.74
N PRO A 931 -7.30 36.55 28.54
CA PRO A 931 -5.98 36.84 29.09
C PRO A 931 -4.99 37.10 27.95
N LEU A 932 -4.00 37.95 28.21
CA LEU A 932 -3.03 38.35 27.20
C LEU A 932 -2.21 37.15 26.71
N ASP A 933 -2.16 36.97 25.40
CA ASP A 933 -1.47 35.86 24.76
C ASP A 933 0.05 36.02 24.75
N VAL A 934 0.76 34.91 24.87
CA VAL A 934 2.21 34.87 24.85
C VAL A 934 2.75 33.70 24.04
N MET A 935 3.72 34.03 23.18
CA MET A 935 4.47 33.08 22.38
C MET A 935 5.91 33.03 22.90
N GLU A 936 6.32 31.87 23.38
CA GLU A 936 7.69 31.61 23.84
C GLU A 936 8.49 30.93 22.71
N ILE A 937 9.60 31.55 22.34
CA ILE A 937 10.35 31.25 21.10
C ILE A 937 11.69 30.54 21.37
N GLY A 938 11.70 29.69 22.40
CA GLY A 938 12.87 28.93 22.81
C GLY A 938 13.27 27.84 21.82
N THR A 939 14.07 26.89 22.30
CA THR A 939 14.61 25.78 21.51
C THR A 939 13.89 24.47 21.78
N HIS A 940 13.13 24.37 22.87
CA HIS A 940 12.50 23.13 23.32
C HIS A 940 11.02 23.30 23.66
N PRO A 941 10.21 22.23 23.53
CA PRO A 941 8.85 22.22 24.06
C PRO A 941 8.81 22.37 25.59
N LEU A 942 7.98 23.30 26.07
CA LEU A 942 7.65 23.47 27.48
C LEU A 942 6.55 22.48 27.91
N LYS A 943 6.39 22.27 29.23
CA LYS A 943 5.36 21.37 29.76
C LYS A 943 4.00 22.05 29.84
N MET A 944 2.95 21.36 29.41
CA MET A 944 1.57 21.86 29.42
C MET A 944 1.11 22.14 30.86
N GLY A 945 0.53 23.32 31.09
CA GLY A 945 0.17 23.84 32.42
C GLY A 945 1.37 24.30 33.27
N GLY A 946 2.59 24.27 32.73
CA GLY A 946 3.78 24.74 33.44
C GLY A 946 3.76 26.26 33.65
N ILE A 947 4.15 26.69 34.84
CA ILE A 947 4.32 28.12 35.17
C ILE A 947 5.79 28.48 34.95
N VAL A 948 6.08 29.13 33.83
CA VAL A 948 7.45 29.35 33.36
C VAL A 948 7.78 30.84 33.40
N PRO A 949 8.84 31.26 34.10
CA PRO A 949 9.30 32.64 34.06
C PRO A 949 9.99 32.93 32.72
N CYS A 950 9.48 33.93 31.99
CA CYS A 950 9.94 34.29 30.66
C CYS A 950 10.33 35.77 30.59
N ARG A 951 11.43 36.07 29.88
CA ARG A 951 11.81 37.45 29.58
C ARG A 951 11.04 37.91 28.34
N VAL A 952 10.32 39.03 28.46
CA VAL A 952 9.67 39.69 27.34
C VAL A 952 10.70 40.36 26.45
N ILE A 953 10.61 40.13 25.15
CA ILE A 953 11.53 40.68 24.15
C ILE A 953 10.84 41.60 23.14
N GLY A 954 9.53 41.48 22.97
CA GLY A 954 8.72 42.31 22.08
C GLY A 954 7.25 41.88 22.02
N SER A 955 6.49 42.41 21.07
CA SER A 955 5.09 42.01 20.83
C SER A 955 4.65 42.26 19.39
N LEU A 956 3.69 41.47 18.92
CA LEU A 956 2.94 41.69 17.69
C LEU A 956 1.46 41.93 18.03
N GLU A 957 0.78 42.77 17.26
CA GLU A 957 -0.63 43.09 17.46
C GLU A 957 -1.42 42.61 16.24
N LEU A 958 -2.25 41.59 16.44
CA LEU A 958 -3.13 41.01 15.45
C LEU A 958 -4.50 41.68 15.52
N ILE A 959 -5.07 41.99 14.36
CA ILE A 959 -6.45 42.45 14.24
C ILE A 959 -7.27 41.27 13.73
N ASP A 960 -8.01 40.63 14.64
CA ASP A 960 -8.79 39.43 14.39
C ASP A 960 -10.29 39.74 14.47
N GLU A 961 -11.01 39.58 13.36
CA GLU A 961 -12.47 39.78 13.30
C GLU A 961 -12.98 41.13 13.90
N GLY A 962 -12.11 42.16 13.94
CA GLY A 962 -12.43 43.48 14.52
C GLY A 962 -12.09 43.64 16.01
N GLU A 963 -11.37 42.69 16.58
CA GLU A 963 -10.81 42.71 17.92
C GLU A 963 -9.27 42.81 17.86
N THR A 964 -8.67 43.45 18.85
CA THR A 964 -7.22 43.55 19.03
C THR A 964 -6.78 42.36 19.86
N ASP A 965 -5.83 41.60 19.34
CA ASP A 965 -5.27 40.40 19.94
C ASP A 965 -3.73 40.58 20.01
N HIS A 966 -3.22 40.82 21.21
CA HIS A 966 -1.81 41.08 21.42
C HIS A 966 -1.04 39.78 21.67
N LYS A 967 -0.09 39.48 20.78
CA LYS A 967 0.85 38.36 20.95
C LYS A 967 2.16 38.86 21.56
N ILE A 968 2.35 38.64 22.86
CA ILE A 968 3.61 38.96 23.54
C ILE A 968 4.68 37.93 23.16
N LEU A 969 5.87 38.39 22.77
CA LEU A 969 7.01 37.54 22.43
C LEU A 969 7.97 37.46 23.60
N CYS A 970 8.35 36.24 24.00
CA CYS A 970 9.22 36.03 25.15
C CYS A 970 10.17 34.82 24.97
N ILE A 971 11.17 34.72 25.84
CA ILE A 971 12.05 33.55 25.95
C ILE A 971 12.09 33.06 27.40
N ALA A 972 11.95 31.75 27.60
CA ALA A 972 12.02 31.13 28.92
C ALA A 972 13.42 31.35 29.53
N LEU A 973 13.49 31.71 30.81
CA LEU A 973 14.78 31.92 31.48
C LEU A 973 15.64 30.65 31.59
N SER A 974 15.02 29.47 31.44
CA SER A 974 15.68 28.17 31.41
C SER A 974 16.19 27.78 30.02
N ASP A 975 15.84 28.52 28.96
CA ASP A 975 16.28 28.21 27.61
C ASP A 975 17.80 28.44 27.46
N PRO A 976 18.54 27.58 26.72
CA PRO A 976 19.97 27.75 26.49
C PRO A 976 20.36 29.09 25.85
N ASP A 977 19.50 29.68 25.03
CA ASP A 977 19.75 30.96 24.35
C ASP A 977 19.22 32.18 25.13
N ALA A 978 18.63 31.97 26.32
CA ALA A 978 18.05 33.06 27.12
C ALA A 978 19.06 34.14 27.49
N ASN A 979 20.35 33.83 27.63
CA ASN A 979 21.38 34.83 27.89
C ASN A 979 21.76 35.66 26.65
N ARG A 980 21.49 35.15 25.45
CA ARG A 980 21.83 35.75 24.17
C ARG A 980 20.68 36.55 23.56
N ILE A 981 19.44 36.24 23.92
CA ILE A 981 18.23 36.88 23.38
C ILE A 981 17.60 37.80 24.45
N ASN A 982 17.80 39.10 24.31
CA ASN A 982 17.22 40.12 25.19
C ASN A 982 16.25 41.08 24.47
N SER A 983 16.23 41.05 23.14
CA SER A 983 15.35 41.85 22.28
C SER A 983 15.04 41.12 20.97
N ILE A 984 14.19 41.71 20.14
CA ILE A 984 13.86 41.20 18.79
C ILE A 984 15.10 41.22 17.87
N GLU A 985 15.96 42.23 18.00
CA GLU A 985 17.19 42.31 17.22
C GLU A 985 18.19 41.21 17.61
N ASP A 986 18.20 40.81 18.89
CA ASP A 986 19.02 39.69 19.34
C ASP A 986 18.45 38.36 18.86
N LEU A 987 17.12 38.20 18.86
CA LEU A 987 16.45 37.03 18.29
C LEU A 987 16.88 36.84 16.83
N GLU A 988 16.79 37.88 16.01
CA GLU A 988 17.10 37.78 14.59
C GLU A 988 18.59 37.48 14.33
N LYS A 989 19.49 37.88 15.24
CA LYS A 989 20.92 37.48 15.17
C LYS A 989 21.16 36.03 15.57
N VAL A 990 20.43 35.53 16.56
CA VAL A 990 20.61 34.16 17.10
C VAL A 990 19.86 33.13 16.27
N LYS A 991 18.66 33.47 15.82
CA LYS A 991 17.76 32.67 14.98
C LYS A 991 17.30 33.51 13.77
N PRO A 992 18.13 33.63 12.72
CA PRO A 992 17.76 34.41 11.53
C PRO A 992 16.49 33.90 10.83
N GLY A 993 15.67 34.81 10.33
CA GLY A 993 14.39 34.57 9.65
C GLY A 993 13.24 34.17 10.58
N HIS A 994 13.46 34.17 11.91
CA HIS A 994 12.45 33.68 12.86
C HIS A 994 11.30 34.69 13.04
N VAL A 995 11.58 35.99 12.94
CA VAL A 995 10.54 37.03 12.99
C VAL A 995 9.64 36.94 11.75
N ASP A 996 10.23 36.86 10.56
CA ASP A 996 9.48 36.72 9.29
C ASP A 996 8.58 35.48 9.31
N ARG A 997 9.11 34.36 9.83
CA ARG A 997 8.35 33.11 9.99
C ARG A 997 7.18 33.25 10.97
N LEU A 998 7.32 34.03 12.04
CA LEU A 998 6.23 34.30 12.99
C LEU A 998 5.15 35.18 12.38
N VAL A 999 5.56 36.22 11.65
CA VAL A 999 4.65 37.13 10.94
C VAL A 999 3.83 36.35 9.90
N ASP A 1000 4.49 35.54 9.08
CA ASP A 1000 3.80 34.68 8.11
C ASP A 1000 2.82 33.71 8.78
N TRP A 1001 3.26 33.03 9.85
CA TRP A 1001 2.39 32.15 10.62
C TRP A 1001 1.14 32.87 11.14
N LEU A 1002 1.29 34.02 11.82
CA LEU A 1002 0.16 34.75 12.42
C LEU A 1002 -0.82 35.27 11.37
N LYS A 1003 -0.33 35.66 10.19
CA LYS A 1003 -1.17 36.10 9.07
C LYS A 1003 -1.95 34.94 8.46
N MET A 1004 -1.33 33.77 8.34
CA MET A 1004 -1.82 32.70 7.48
C MET A 1004 -2.43 31.50 8.23
N TYR A 1005 -2.24 31.33 9.54
CA TYR A 1005 -2.60 30.08 10.21
C TYR A 1005 -4.09 29.69 10.14
N LYS A 1006 -4.98 30.65 9.89
CA LYS A 1006 -6.42 30.40 9.74
C LYS A 1006 -6.85 30.15 8.29
N THR A 1007 -5.98 30.36 7.30
CA THR A 1007 -6.35 30.20 5.88
C THR A 1007 -6.60 28.75 5.52
N SER A 1008 -5.91 27.83 6.18
CA SER A 1008 -6.16 26.38 6.05
C SER A 1008 -7.51 25.95 6.63
N ASP A 1009 -8.12 26.77 7.50
CA ASP A 1009 -9.49 26.59 8.00
C ASP A 1009 -10.54 27.28 7.09
N GLY A 1010 -10.12 27.80 5.93
CA GLY A 1010 -11.00 28.52 4.98
C GLY A 1010 -11.30 29.97 5.37
N LYS A 1011 -10.66 30.50 6.42
CA LYS A 1011 -10.79 31.92 6.81
C LYS A 1011 -9.86 32.82 5.98
N PRO A 1012 -10.15 34.13 5.86
CA PRO A 1012 -9.24 35.07 5.20
C PRO A 1012 -7.92 35.24 5.97
N GLU A 1013 -6.92 35.82 5.30
CA GLU A 1013 -5.64 36.24 5.90
C GLU A 1013 -5.89 37.25 7.04
N ASN A 1014 -5.24 37.04 8.19
CA ASN A 1014 -5.29 37.98 9.31
C ASN A 1014 -4.45 39.22 9.02
N LYS A 1015 -4.80 40.34 9.68
CA LYS A 1015 -4.06 41.60 9.58
C LYS A 1015 -3.25 41.85 10.82
N LEU A 1016 -2.01 42.32 10.67
CA LEU A 1016 -1.21 42.84 11.77
C LEU A 1016 -1.26 44.37 11.75
N ALA A 1017 -1.32 45.01 12.93
CA ALA A 1017 -1.20 46.46 13.04
C ALA A 1017 0.19 46.95 12.58
N SER A 1018 1.22 46.11 12.75
CA SER A 1018 2.54 46.27 12.15
C SER A 1018 3.18 44.90 11.97
N GLU A 1019 3.86 44.70 10.83
CA GLU A 1019 4.68 43.50 10.59
C GLU A 1019 6.04 43.58 11.31
N THR A 1020 6.42 44.74 11.84
CA THR A 1020 7.60 44.89 12.70
C THR A 1020 7.20 44.75 14.16
N PRO A 1021 7.76 43.79 14.92
CA PRO A 1021 7.46 43.67 16.35
C PRO A 1021 7.79 44.94 17.13
N ARG A 1022 6.95 45.28 18.11
CA ARG A 1022 7.23 46.36 19.07
C ARG A 1022 8.32 45.95 20.05
N SER A 1023 8.97 46.94 20.68
CA SER A 1023 10.07 46.70 21.62
C SER A 1023 9.61 46.00 22.90
N ALA A 1024 10.53 45.35 23.61
CA ALA A 1024 10.27 44.76 24.94
C ALA A 1024 9.64 45.76 25.93
N LYS A 1025 9.99 47.05 25.82
CA LYS A 1025 9.45 48.11 26.66
C LYS A 1025 7.98 48.40 26.37
N ASP A 1026 7.63 48.48 25.09
CA ASP A 1026 6.26 48.71 24.68
C ASP A 1026 5.39 47.49 25.02
N ALA A 1027 5.90 46.27 24.77
CA ALA A 1027 5.25 45.04 25.17
C ALA A 1027 4.97 44.99 26.69
N MET A 1028 5.93 45.37 27.53
CA MET A 1028 5.71 45.44 28.98
C MET A 1028 4.73 46.54 29.40
N MET A 1029 4.55 47.59 28.61
CA MET A 1029 3.49 48.58 28.85
C MET A 1029 2.13 47.97 28.60
N VAL A 1030 1.96 47.20 27.52
CA VAL A 1030 0.73 46.43 27.24
C VAL A 1030 0.42 45.47 28.38
N VAL A 1031 1.39 44.66 28.81
CA VAL A 1031 1.22 43.73 29.94
C VAL A 1031 0.77 44.46 31.20
N LYS A 1032 1.37 45.61 31.51
CA LYS A 1032 0.99 46.41 32.69
C LYS A 1032 -0.44 46.94 32.57
N GLU A 1033 -0.82 47.43 31.39
CA GLU A 1033 -2.16 47.94 31.14
C GLU A 1033 -3.22 46.83 31.27
N MET A 1034 -3.01 45.67 30.65
CA MET A 1034 -3.91 44.53 30.75
C MET A 1034 -4.01 43.99 32.18
N HIS A 1035 -2.94 44.10 32.97
CA HIS A 1035 -2.98 43.76 34.39
C HIS A 1035 -3.86 44.71 35.21
N GLU A 1036 -3.83 46.02 34.94
CA GLU A 1036 -4.74 46.97 35.60
C GLU A 1036 -6.20 46.74 35.17
N ARG A 1037 -6.44 46.37 33.91
CA ARG A 1037 -7.77 45.98 33.42
C ARG A 1037 -8.29 44.72 34.12
N TRP A 1038 -7.45 43.71 34.28
CA TRP A 1038 -7.80 42.51 35.06
C TRP A 1038 -8.11 42.85 36.53
N LYS A 1039 -7.35 43.75 37.18
CA LYS A 1039 -7.67 44.20 38.54
C LYS A 1039 -9.05 44.84 38.60
N ALA A 1040 -9.40 45.67 37.61
CA ALA A 1040 -10.74 46.27 37.52
C ALA A 1040 -11.81 45.19 37.36
N LEU A 1041 -11.63 44.23 36.43
CA LEU A 1041 -12.53 43.08 36.24
C LEU A 1041 -12.77 42.30 37.55
N CYS A 1042 -11.72 42.14 38.35
CA CYS A 1042 -11.73 41.48 39.65
C CYS A 1042 -12.23 42.35 40.82
N GLY A 1043 -12.64 43.61 40.58
CA GLY A 1043 -13.10 44.53 41.62
C GLY A 1043 -12.01 45.06 42.56
N LYS A 1044 -10.73 45.01 42.14
CA LYS A 1044 -9.55 45.38 42.95
C LYS A 1044 -9.08 46.83 42.79
N GLY A 1045 -9.89 47.69 42.18
CA GLY A 1045 -9.52 49.09 41.89
C GLY A 1045 -10.67 50.08 41.69
N GLY A 1046 -11.92 49.70 41.95
CA GLY A 1046 -13.13 50.52 41.75
C GLY A 1046 -14.35 49.70 41.29
N ASP A 1047 -15.49 50.35 41.04
CA ASP A 1047 -16.70 49.70 40.51
C ASP A 1047 -16.52 49.38 39.02
N PHE A 1048 -16.32 48.11 38.68
CA PHE A 1048 -16.38 47.62 37.30
C PHE A 1048 -17.80 47.11 36.99
N THR A 1049 -18.40 47.58 35.90
CA THR A 1049 -19.75 47.15 35.51
C THR A 1049 -19.67 45.96 34.57
N HIS A 1050 -20.03 44.77 35.04
CA HIS A 1050 -20.06 43.57 34.21
C HIS A 1050 -21.06 43.71 33.05
N THR A 1051 -20.53 43.62 31.83
CA THR A 1051 -21.25 43.55 30.56
C THR A 1051 -21.79 42.14 30.30
N GLU A 1052 -22.65 41.96 29.29
CA GLU A 1052 -23.07 40.61 28.88
C GLU A 1052 -21.89 39.69 28.53
N LYS A 1053 -20.83 40.22 27.90
CA LYS A 1053 -19.59 39.49 27.56
C LYS A 1053 -18.76 39.05 28.77
N THR A 1054 -18.96 39.63 29.96
CA THR A 1054 -18.16 39.34 31.17
C THR A 1054 -18.94 38.65 32.28
N LYS A 1055 -20.27 38.54 32.17
CA LYS A 1055 -21.13 37.90 33.17
C LYS A 1055 -20.91 36.40 33.32
N SER A 1056 -20.44 35.72 32.26
CA SER A 1056 -20.17 34.27 32.27
C SER A 1056 -18.80 33.92 32.84
N LEU A 1057 -17.90 34.91 33.00
CA LEU A 1057 -16.53 34.67 33.47
C LEU A 1057 -16.52 34.21 34.93
N TRP A 1058 -15.71 33.21 35.22
CA TRP A 1058 -15.55 32.70 36.58
C TRP A 1058 -14.47 33.50 37.32
N LEU A 1059 -14.90 34.42 38.19
CA LEU A 1059 -14.02 35.36 38.92
C LEU A 1059 -13.85 35.00 40.41
N ASN A 1060 -14.28 33.80 40.80
CA ASN A 1060 -14.39 33.40 42.21
C ASN A 1060 -13.09 32.84 42.83
N SER A 1061 -11.98 32.78 42.09
CA SER A 1061 -10.69 32.36 42.64
C SER A 1061 -10.17 33.38 43.69
N PRO A 1062 -9.47 32.94 44.75
CA PRO A 1062 -8.89 33.85 45.75
C PRO A 1062 -8.06 34.98 45.15
N GLY A 1063 -7.30 34.68 44.10
CA GLY A 1063 -6.47 35.62 43.35
C GLY A 1063 -7.26 36.68 42.58
N CYS A 1064 -8.55 36.47 42.32
CA CYS A 1064 -9.43 37.47 41.67
C CYS A 1064 -10.46 38.09 42.61
N ARG A 1065 -10.85 37.47 43.72
CA ARG A 1065 -11.82 38.08 44.65
C ARG A 1065 -11.42 39.51 45.07
N GLY A 1066 -12.23 40.49 44.66
CA GLY A 1066 -12.27 41.82 45.25
C GLY A 1066 -12.75 41.76 46.70
N LYS A 1067 -12.66 42.88 47.42
CA LYS A 1067 -13.19 42.98 48.79
C LYS A 1067 -14.70 42.89 48.85
#